data_AF-A0A8H4PDI2-F1
#
_entry.id   AF-A0A8H4PDI2-F1
#
_cell.length_a   1.000
_cell.length_b   1.000
_cell.length_c   1.000
_cell.angle_alpha   90.00
_cell.angle_beta   90.00
_cell.angle_gamma   90.00
#
_symmetry.space_group_name_H-M   'P 1'
#
loop_
_entity.id
_entity.type
_entity.pdbx_description
1 polymer ?
#
loop_
_entity_poly.entity_id
_entity_poly.type
_entity_poly.pdbx_seq_one_letter_code
_entity_poly.pdbx_strand_id
1 'polypeptide(L)'
;MHQYDADASIVLIGMRGTGMSTLAVMASGALGFRLLESDHYFFKSTGLSRAEYKSTHGILQYRSEEVRLMRAMLFDNPTRTVIVCGPGAVEGTGKELLAEYAKTHPIIYIMRDADEIRQHLRVWDVATINDLMRRLGPSYRSVSHYEFFNSSDKSPIGTEANSSSGTQSPKSLALKNVEEDFLHLINGIARQDGYRYKAPHNLSSVPLEKRRFTYALSLPWSTIQALGPTLRGTDLEADAIEPRTSLSDLGIDGSGFDSTIADQISQQVSFVRRHIRLPIIYHIVADNSYPRRPESEATMNQGAYLNLLRHALRLAPDYLCVDLECDDEEIQSLVASKGNTKILANYTEPNPSLRGWDSSTRWDLVRRAQSLGCDIVRICQEATSTADNFSVQHFVHQIKSCETYTIPLIAYNTGTLGRMSCYSNSIFTPVTHTLVRELAPDCPLISFLTVQEAQRALFSSFLLDAQLFGIYGNDVSQSLSPAMHNAAFQLLGMPHRYESFSRTSLADLDPLINDPSFGGASISAPFKADVMSYVDLMSPEAKAIGAVNTLVSLKSASADDLLDRNKAGKTVALFGENTDWLGIYKCILQNLSPINAVRLRTTAVVLGAGGMARAAVYALVRLHVPTIYVHNRTTQKAEELVQQFDGQSFTSHTESRRNSESDSHRNQDLSKSTLRLLESKAESWPSDAHLPTIIISCITTQDINGRSSVDTSVPSSWLASPTGGVAIEV
;
A
#
# COMPACT_ATOMS: atom_id res chain seq x y z
N MET A 1 -14.89 15.26 5.51
CA MET A 1 -14.23 15.33 4.20
C MET A 1 -15.23 15.05 3.12
N HIS A 2 -15.22 15.88 2.08
CA HIS A 2 -16.00 15.64 0.88
C HIS A 2 -15.40 14.48 0.08
N GLN A 3 -16.26 13.75 -0.62
CA GLN A 3 -15.82 12.82 -1.64
C GLN A 3 -15.52 13.61 -2.91
N TYR A 4 -14.29 13.54 -3.39
CA TYR A 4 -13.86 14.23 -4.62
C TYR A 4 -13.93 13.29 -5.83
N ASP A 5 -14.07 13.88 -7.02
CA ASP A 5 -13.99 13.15 -8.28
C ASP A 5 -12.57 12.59 -8.49
N ALA A 6 -12.48 11.42 -9.14
CA ALA A 6 -11.20 10.71 -9.30
C ALA A 6 -10.19 11.46 -10.19
N ASP A 7 -10.68 12.35 -11.06
CA ASP A 7 -9.88 13.21 -11.91
C ASP A 7 -9.78 14.65 -11.39
N ALA A 8 -10.27 14.94 -10.17
CA ALA A 8 -10.17 16.26 -9.56
C ALA A 8 -8.69 16.66 -9.36
N SER A 9 -8.37 17.90 -9.69
CA SER A 9 -7.02 18.45 -9.47
C SER A 9 -6.67 18.51 -7.98
N ILE A 10 -5.41 18.18 -7.65
CA ILE A 10 -4.89 18.14 -6.28
C ILE A 10 -4.01 19.35 -6.03
N VAL A 11 -4.25 20.06 -4.92
CA VAL A 11 -3.45 21.24 -4.53
C VAL A 11 -2.52 20.89 -3.38
N LEU A 12 -1.24 21.23 -3.52
CA LEU A 12 -0.24 21.18 -2.45
C LEU A 12 0.02 22.59 -1.92
N ILE A 13 -0.11 22.75 -0.61
CA ILE A 13 0.19 23.99 0.12
C ILE A 13 1.19 23.70 1.23
N GLY A 14 1.99 24.69 1.61
CA GLY A 14 2.96 24.55 2.68
C GLY A 14 4.04 25.62 2.61
N MET A 15 4.88 25.64 3.64
CA MET A 15 6.01 26.55 3.70
C MET A 15 7.09 26.19 2.67
N ARG A 16 7.86 27.17 2.23
CA ARG A 16 9.04 26.93 1.37
C ARG A 16 10.02 25.98 2.08
N GLY A 17 10.61 25.05 1.34
CA GLY A 17 11.58 24.07 1.87
C GLY A 17 10.97 22.76 2.40
N THR A 18 9.65 22.66 2.46
CA THR A 18 8.93 21.43 2.86
C THR A 18 8.98 20.31 1.81
N GLY A 19 9.45 20.60 0.58
CA GLY A 19 9.60 19.61 -0.49
C GLY A 19 8.40 19.49 -1.44
N MET A 20 7.47 20.46 -1.43
CA MET A 20 6.26 20.45 -2.28
C MET A 20 6.55 20.16 -3.75
N SER A 21 7.53 20.83 -4.38
CA SER A 21 7.84 20.61 -5.80
C SER A 21 8.25 19.16 -6.10
N THR A 22 9.07 18.55 -5.22
CA THR A 22 9.48 17.15 -5.36
C THR A 22 8.30 16.21 -5.25
N LEU A 23 7.45 16.40 -4.25
CA LEU A 23 6.23 15.60 -4.05
C LEU A 23 5.25 15.79 -5.22
N ALA A 24 5.14 17.01 -5.75
CA ALA A 24 4.28 17.30 -6.88
C ALA A 24 4.73 16.60 -8.16
N VAL A 25 6.05 16.47 -8.38
CA VAL A 25 6.61 15.66 -9.47
C VAL A 25 6.28 14.18 -9.29
N MET A 26 6.39 13.65 -8.07
CA MET A 26 6.02 12.27 -7.75
C MET A 26 4.52 12.02 -8.01
N ALA A 27 3.63 12.88 -7.48
CA ALA A 27 2.19 12.77 -7.70
C ALA A 27 1.81 12.94 -9.19
N SER A 28 2.41 13.89 -9.89
CA SER A 28 2.17 14.12 -11.32
C SER A 28 2.58 12.91 -12.16
N GLY A 29 3.77 12.36 -11.90
CA GLY A 29 4.26 11.15 -12.55
C GLY A 29 3.37 9.94 -12.26
N ALA A 30 2.94 9.79 -11.00
CA ALA A 30 2.09 8.68 -10.63
C ALA A 30 0.68 8.81 -11.25
N LEU A 31 -0.03 9.90 -11.02
CA LEU A 31 -1.41 10.05 -11.49
C LEU A 31 -1.52 10.27 -13.00
N GLY A 32 -0.41 10.54 -13.69
CA GLY A 32 -0.43 11.03 -15.07
C GLY A 32 -1.09 12.41 -15.20
N PHE A 33 -1.08 13.20 -14.12
CA PHE A 33 -1.65 14.54 -14.07
C PHE A 33 -0.61 15.57 -14.49
N ARG A 34 -1.04 16.68 -15.09
CA ARG A 34 -0.13 17.78 -15.43
C ARG A 34 0.33 18.50 -14.16
N LEU A 35 1.60 18.92 -14.10
CA LEU A 35 2.12 19.73 -13.00
C LEU A 35 2.03 21.23 -13.31
N LEU A 36 1.47 22.01 -12.37
CA LEU A 36 1.51 23.48 -12.37
C LEU A 36 2.16 24.00 -11.09
N GLU A 37 3.34 24.59 -11.22
CA GLU A 37 4.03 25.26 -10.12
C GLU A 37 3.85 26.78 -10.18
N SER A 38 3.49 27.38 -9.05
CA SER A 38 3.14 28.80 -8.96
C SER A 38 4.23 29.74 -9.46
N ASP A 39 5.50 29.49 -9.11
CA ASP A 39 6.62 30.34 -9.54
C ASP A 39 6.87 30.23 -11.05
N HIS A 40 6.79 29.01 -11.60
CA HIS A 40 6.94 28.78 -13.04
C HIS A 40 5.78 29.38 -13.83
N TYR A 41 4.55 29.23 -13.33
CA TYR A 41 3.35 29.80 -13.96
C TYR A 41 3.39 31.32 -13.95
N PHE A 42 3.87 31.94 -12.86
CA PHE A 42 4.06 33.38 -12.78
C PHE A 42 5.08 33.88 -13.81
N PHE A 43 6.25 33.24 -13.89
CA PHE A 43 7.28 33.58 -14.87
C PHE A 43 6.77 33.41 -16.31
N LYS A 44 6.10 32.29 -16.61
CA LYS A 44 5.54 32.03 -17.95
C LYS A 44 4.47 33.06 -18.36
N SER A 45 3.70 33.57 -17.39
CA SER A 45 2.61 34.51 -17.67
C SER A 45 3.07 35.96 -17.76
N THR A 46 4.12 36.34 -17.03
CA THR A 46 4.57 37.74 -16.92
C THR A 46 5.91 38.02 -17.61
N GLY A 47 6.68 36.97 -17.93
CA GLY A 47 8.06 37.07 -18.42
C GLY A 47 9.09 37.44 -17.34
N LEU A 48 8.67 37.68 -16.09
CA LEU A 48 9.53 38.12 -14.99
C LEU A 48 9.42 37.18 -13.79
N SER A 49 10.51 37.04 -13.03
CA SER A 49 10.42 36.37 -11.73
C SER A 49 9.58 37.21 -10.76
N ARG A 50 9.04 36.59 -9.71
CA ARG A 50 8.27 37.30 -8.67
C ARG A 50 9.05 38.46 -8.04
N ALA A 51 10.35 38.27 -7.81
CA ALA A 51 11.21 39.28 -7.21
C ALA A 51 11.43 40.48 -8.15
N GLU A 52 11.67 40.22 -9.43
CA GLU A 52 11.80 41.25 -10.46
C GLU A 52 10.47 41.98 -10.70
N TYR A 53 9.36 41.24 -10.81
CA TYR A 53 8.05 41.85 -10.99
C TYR A 53 7.70 42.78 -9.83
N LYS A 54 7.97 42.34 -8.59
CA LYS A 54 7.74 43.15 -7.37
C LYS A 54 8.64 44.38 -7.32
N SER A 55 9.90 44.30 -7.74
CA SER A 55 10.80 45.46 -7.75
C SER A 55 10.43 46.45 -8.86
N THR A 56 9.95 45.97 -10.01
CA THR A 56 9.55 46.82 -11.15
C THR A 56 8.17 47.48 -10.96
N HIS A 57 7.17 46.74 -10.46
CA HIS A 57 5.76 47.20 -10.43
C HIS A 57 5.25 47.54 -9.03
N GLY A 58 6.07 47.31 -8.00
CA GLY A 58 5.69 47.53 -6.61
C GLY A 58 4.78 46.43 -6.02
N ILE A 59 4.59 46.49 -4.69
CA ILE A 59 3.93 45.43 -3.92
C ILE A 59 2.44 45.27 -4.22
N LEU A 60 1.72 46.38 -4.48
CA LEU A 60 0.27 46.34 -4.69
C LEU A 60 -0.08 45.65 -6.01
N GLN A 61 0.62 46.00 -7.09
CA GLN A 61 0.41 45.37 -8.40
C GLN A 61 0.88 43.91 -8.40
N TYR A 62 1.99 43.61 -7.70
CA TYR A 62 2.42 42.22 -7.47
C TYR A 62 1.33 41.38 -6.79
N ARG A 63 0.71 41.89 -5.71
CA ARG A 63 -0.36 41.16 -4.99
C ARG A 63 -1.60 40.94 -5.85
N SER A 64 -2.02 41.97 -6.60
CA SER A 64 -3.15 41.86 -7.54
C SER A 64 -2.89 40.77 -8.59
N GLU A 65 -1.69 40.79 -9.17
CA GLU A 65 -1.30 39.84 -10.21
C GLU A 65 -1.12 38.41 -9.66
N GLU A 66 -0.58 38.26 -8.46
CA GLU A 66 -0.47 36.99 -7.74
C GLU A 66 -1.85 36.35 -7.50
N VAL A 67 -2.84 37.12 -7.04
CA VAL A 67 -4.21 36.64 -6.82
C VAL A 67 -4.89 36.27 -8.14
N ARG A 68 -4.71 37.09 -9.19
CA ARG A 68 -5.26 36.83 -10.54
C ARG A 68 -4.74 35.50 -11.10
N LEU A 69 -3.43 35.29 -11.04
CA LEU A 69 -2.78 34.07 -11.54
C LEU A 69 -3.12 32.85 -10.67
N MET A 70 -3.22 33.02 -9.35
CA MET A 70 -3.67 31.95 -8.47
C MET A 70 -5.09 31.50 -8.78
N ARG A 71 -6.02 32.44 -9.02
CA ARG A 71 -7.39 32.11 -9.47
C ARG A 71 -7.37 31.34 -10.78
N ALA A 72 -6.59 31.78 -11.78
CA ALA A 72 -6.46 31.06 -13.05
C ALA A 72 -5.89 29.64 -12.85
N MET A 73 -4.85 29.49 -12.03
CA MET A 73 -4.27 28.17 -11.74
C MET A 73 -5.29 27.20 -11.14
N LEU A 74 -6.10 27.65 -10.18
CA LEU A 74 -7.09 26.81 -9.51
C LEU A 74 -8.30 26.53 -10.41
N PHE A 75 -8.96 27.58 -10.90
CA PHE A 75 -10.30 27.46 -11.49
C PHE A 75 -10.28 27.17 -13.00
N ASP A 76 -9.20 27.49 -13.72
CA ASP A 76 -9.08 27.13 -15.14
C ASP A 76 -8.52 25.70 -15.34
N ASN A 77 -8.09 25.05 -14.25
CA ASN A 77 -7.47 23.71 -14.27
C ASN A 77 -8.12 22.76 -13.25
N PRO A 78 -9.46 22.57 -13.29
CA PRO A 78 -10.18 21.84 -12.25
C PRO A 78 -9.93 20.33 -12.24
N THR A 79 -9.42 19.77 -13.34
CA THR A 79 -9.19 18.33 -13.48
C THR A 79 -7.76 18.00 -13.94
N ARG A 80 -7.30 16.79 -13.57
CA ARG A 80 -6.05 16.14 -13.95
C ARG A 80 -4.80 17.01 -13.84
N THR A 81 -4.75 17.88 -12.82
CA THR A 81 -3.61 18.76 -12.57
C THR A 81 -3.17 18.67 -11.10
N VAL A 82 -1.87 18.56 -10.87
CA VAL A 82 -1.24 18.77 -9.56
C VAL A 82 -0.76 20.21 -9.49
N ILE A 83 -1.29 20.98 -8.53
CA ILE A 83 -1.06 22.42 -8.41
C ILE A 83 -0.24 22.69 -7.15
N VAL A 84 0.93 23.30 -7.30
CA VAL A 84 1.75 23.75 -6.16
C VAL A 84 1.55 25.24 -5.95
N CYS A 85 0.91 25.60 -4.84
CA CYS A 85 0.71 26.99 -4.47
C CYS A 85 1.95 27.58 -3.80
N GLY A 86 2.16 28.88 -4.00
CA GLY A 86 3.24 29.61 -3.34
C GLY A 86 2.96 29.81 -1.84
N PRO A 87 3.97 30.15 -1.04
CA PRO A 87 3.82 30.32 0.41
C PRO A 87 2.85 31.45 0.82
N GLY A 88 2.62 32.45 -0.05
CA GLY A 88 1.63 33.51 0.17
C GLY A 88 0.17 33.10 -0.10
N ALA A 89 -0.08 31.86 -0.54
CA ALA A 89 -1.41 31.42 -0.96
C ALA A 89 -2.42 31.35 0.21
N VAL A 90 -1.96 31.23 1.45
CA VAL A 90 -2.83 31.10 2.64
C VAL A 90 -3.06 32.43 3.36
N GLU A 91 -2.73 33.55 2.73
CA GLU A 91 -2.93 34.90 3.26
C GLU A 91 -3.99 35.67 2.43
N GLY A 92 -4.75 36.55 3.10
CA GLY A 92 -5.73 37.45 2.45
C GLY A 92 -6.69 36.73 1.49
N THR A 93 -6.87 37.29 0.29
CA THR A 93 -7.74 36.74 -0.77
C THR A 93 -7.31 35.37 -1.27
N GLY A 94 -6.03 35.00 -1.15
CA GLY A 94 -5.57 33.64 -1.50
C GLY A 94 -6.25 32.58 -0.63
N LYS A 95 -6.41 32.87 0.67
CA LYS A 95 -7.12 32.00 1.62
C LYS A 95 -8.58 31.79 1.22
N GLU A 96 -9.26 32.84 0.78
CA GLU A 96 -10.65 32.77 0.32
C GLU A 96 -10.79 31.91 -0.93
N LEU A 97 -9.88 32.05 -1.90
CA LEU A 97 -9.83 31.22 -3.11
C LEU A 97 -9.61 29.74 -2.76
N LEU A 98 -8.68 29.43 -1.85
CA LEU A 98 -8.45 28.06 -1.41
C LEU A 98 -9.66 27.50 -0.65
N ALA A 99 -10.31 28.29 0.21
CA ALA A 99 -11.50 27.86 0.93
C ALA A 99 -12.69 27.61 0.00
N GLU A 100 -12.83 28.38 -1.09
CA GLU A 100 -13.81 28.13 -2.14
C GLU A 100 -13.49 26.84 -2.89
N TYR A 101 -12.24 26.68 -3.33
CA TYR A 101 -11.77 25.51 -4.08
C TYR A 101 -11.83 24.20 -3.26
N ALA A 102 -11.54 24.29 -1.97
CA ALA A 102 -11.63 23.21 -0.98
C ALA A 102 -13.00 22.50 -0.98
N LYS A 103 -14.09 23.19 -1.31
CA LYS A 103 -15.43 22.60 -1.32
C LYS A 103 -15.56 21.44 -2.31
N THR A 104 -14.81 21.49 -3.41
CA THR A 104 -14.90 20.53 -4.52
C THR A 104 -13.60 19.80 -4.81
N HIS A 105 -12.48 20.20 -4.19
CA HIS A 105 -11.16 19.66 -4.51
C HIS A 105 -10.30 19.36 -3.28
N PRO A 106 -9.45 18.32 -3.37
CA PRO A 106 -8.52 17.99 -2.29
C PRO A 106 -7.37 18.99 -2.21
N ILE A 107 -7.09 19.44 -0.99
CA ILE A 107 -5.97 20.32 -0.67
C ILE A 107 -5.15 19.65 0.45
N ILE A 108 -3.85 19.47 0.20
CA ILE A 108 -2.91 18.77 1.08
C ILE A 108 -1.92 19.78 1.67
N TYR A 109 -1.89 19.87 2.99
CA TYR A 109 -0.88 20.64 3.71
C TYR A 109 0.39 19.81 3.93
N ILE A 110 1.49 20.24 3.32
CA ILE A 110 2.80 19.59 3.42
C ILE A 110 3.60 20.23 4.56
N MET A 111 4.01 19.39 5.50
CA MET A 111 4.80 19.73 6.66
C MET A 111 6.19 19.10 6.56
N ARG A 112 7.16 19.66 7.27
CA ARG A 112 8.52 19.12 7.37
C ARG A 112 9.19 19.60 8.64
N ASP A 113 10.10 18.79 9.16
CA ASP A 113 10.89 19.15 10.33
C ASP A 113 11.70 20.44 10.12
N ALA A 114 11.74 21.29 11.15
CA ALA A 114 12.37 22.60 11.06
C ALA A 114 13.88 22.53 10.85
N ASP A 115 14.58 21.52 11.39
CA ASP A 115 16.00 21.31 11.13
C ASP A 115 16.25 20.95 9.66
N GLU A 116 15.37 20.15 9.06
CA GLU A 116 15.47 19.81 7.65
C GLU A 116 15.19 21.01 6.73
N ILE A 117 14.19 21.84 7.07
CA ILE A 117 13.91 23.09 6.35
C ILE A 117 15.13 24.01 6.41
N ARG A 118 15.74 24.16 7.59
CA ARG A 118 16.98 24.94 7.77
C ARG A 118 18.11 24.40 6.90
N GLN A 119 18.35 23.10 6.90
CA GLN A 119 19.42 22.49 6.09
C GLN A 119 19.23 22.73 4.59
N HIS A 120 17.98 22.74 4.12
CA HIS A 120 17.65 22.97 2.73
C HIS A 120 17.71 24.44 2.32
N LEU A 121 17.09 25.34 3.10
CA LEU A 121 17.02 26.77 2.76
C LEU A 121 18.28 27.54 3.14
N ARG A 122 18.96 27.16 4.24
CA ARG A 122 20.15 27.82 4.81
C ARG A 122 20.00 29.32 5.10
N VAL A 123 18.77 29.81 5.23
CA VAL A 123 18.45 31.24 5.40
C VAL A 123 17.87 31.56 6.78
N TRP A 124 17.14 30.62 7.40
CA TRP A 124 16.46 30.83 8.69
C TRP A 124 16.99 29.88 9.76
N ASP A 125 16.99 30.33 11.02
CA ASP A 125 17.24 29.46 12.16
C ASP A 125 16.01 28.60 12.52
N VAL A 126 16.23 27.56 13.31
CA VAL A 126 15.19 26.57 13.68
C VAL A 126 14.08 27.22 14.50
N ALA A 127 14.41 28.16 15.38
CA ALA A 127 13.42 28.84 16.24
C ALA A 127 12.46 29.69 15.42
N THR A 128 12.97 30.42 14.43
CA THR A 128 12.19 31.23 13.48
C THR A 128 11.27 30.35 12.65
N ILE A 129 11.77 29.20 12.16
CA ILE A 129 10.97 28.25 11.38
C ILE A 129 9.83 27.69 12.25
N ASN A 130 10.13 27.23 13.46
CA ASN A 130 9.12 26.71 14.39
C ASN A 130 8.06 27.76 14.75
N ASP A 131 8.47 28.99 15.00
CA ASP A 131 7.53 30.09 15.28
C ASP A 131 6.64 30.40 14.08
N LEU A 132 7.20 30.40 12.87
CA LEU A 132 6.44 30.59 11.64
C LEU A 132 5.45 29.44 11.38
N MET A 133 5.88 28.20 11.59
CA MET A 133 5.01 27.01 11.48
C MET A 133 3.85 27.09 12.48
N ARG A 134 4.14 27.43 13.74
CA ARG A 134 3.10 27.58 14.79
C ARG A 134 2.08 28.66 14.44
N ARG A 135 2.54 29.79 13.89
CA ARG A 135 1.65 30.90 13.49
C ARG A 135 0.82 30.60 12.24
N LEU A 136 1.40 29.97 11.23
CA LEU A 136 0.72 29.71 9.95
C LEU A 136 -0.07 28.40 9.93
N GLY A 137 0.28 27.43 10.77
CA GLY A 137 -0.36 26.10 10.84
C GLY A 137 -1.89 26.15 10.87
N PRO A 138 -2.53 26.95 11.75
CA PRO A 138 -3.98 27.09 11.77
C PRO A 138 -4.57 27.60 10.45
N SER A 139 -3.89 28.52 9.76
CA SER A 139 -4.33 29.03 8.46
C SER A 139 -4.24 27.94 7.38
N TYR A 140 -3.15 27.18 7.31
CA TYR A 140 -3.02 26.03 6.40
C TYR A 140 -4.12 24.99 6.66
N ARG A 141 -4.37 24.64 7.93
CA ARG A 141 -5.39 23.66 8.32
C ARG A 141 -6.80 24.09 7.98
N SER A 142 -7.11 25.38 8.13
CA SER A 142 -8.43 25.92 7.83
C SER A 142 -8.84 25.84 6.35
N VAL A 143 -7.89 25.62 5.43
CA VAL A 143 -8.14 25.53 3.99
C VAL A 143 -7.70 24.19 3.38
N SER A 144 -7.27 23.24 4.19
CA SER A 144 -6.83 21.92 3.73
C SER A 144 -7.67 20.81 4.32
N HIS A 145 -7.70 19.68 3.64
CA HIS A 145 -8.38 18.48 4.12
C HIS A 145 -7.39 17.45 4.61
N TYR A 146 -6.26 17.33 3.91
CA TYR A 146 -5.24 16.33 4.20
C TYR A 146 -3.96 16.97 4.70
N GLU A 147 -3.18 16.20 5.45
CA GLU A 147 -1.85 16.56 5.91
C GLU A 147 -0.84 15.48 5.55
N PHE A 148 0.36 15.91 5.18
CA PHE A 148 1.47 15.01 4.93
C PHE A 148 2.75 15.58 5.55
N PHE A 149 3.33 14.85 6.49
CA PHE A 149 4.61 15.20 7.09
C PHE A 149 5.75 14.54 6.30
N ASN A 150 6.49 15.36 5.56
CA ASN A 150 7.58 14.93 4.70
C ASN A 150 8.87 14.72 5.50
N SER A 151 9.15 13.50 5.92
CA SER A 151 10.42 13.11 6.53
C SER A 151 11.49 12.81 5.49
N SER A 152 12.72 13.26 5.72
CA SER A 152 13.87 12.82 4.89
C SER A 152 14.27 11.37 5.21
N ASP A 153 14.66 10.62 4.18
CA ASP A 153 15.38 9.37 4.42
C ASP A 153 16.83 9.71 4.76
N LYS A 154 17.26 9.39 5.97
CA LYS A 154 18.68 9.40 6.33
C LYS A 154 19.35 8.25 5.58
N SER A 155 20.40 8.53 4.80
CA SER A 155 21.22 7.47 4.21
C SER A 155 21.71 6.54 5.32
N PRO A 156 21.66 5.20 5.16
CA PRO A 156 22.22 4.30 6.16
C PRO A 156 23.74 4.53 6.20
N ILE A 157 24.19 5.33 7.15
CA ILE A 157 25.59 5.49 7.52
C ILE A 157 25.63 5.34 9.04
N GLY A 158 26.11 4.19 9.49
CA GLY A 158 26.16 3.84 10.92
C GLY A 158 26.80 2.49 11.26
N THR A 159 27.31 1.72 10.29
CA THR A 159 28.19 0.58 10.58
C THR A 159 29.43 0.67 9.72
N GLU A 160 30.57 0.97 10.36
CA GLU A 160 31.90 0.65 9.87
C GLU A 160 32.02 -0.88 9.74
N ALA A 161 31.45 -1.44 8.67
CA ALA A 161 31.73 -2.79 8.24
C ALA A 161 32.68 -2.69 7.04
N ASN A 162 33.95 -2.97 7.30
CA ASN A 162 34.95 -3.27 6.28
C ASN A 162 34.46 -4.47 5.43
N SER A 163 33.63 -4.19 4.42
CA SER A 163 33.34 -5.13 3.35
C SER A 163 33.99 -4.57 2.08
N SER A 164 34.91 -5.34 1.53
CA SER A 164 35.73 -5.02 0.36
C SER A 164 34.97 -5.11 -0.98
N SER A 165 33.64 -5.15 -0.97
CA SER A 165 32.79 -5.14 -2.16
C SER A 165 31.89 -3.90 -2.12
N GLY A 166 32.41 -2.80 -2.64
CA GLY A 166 31.71 -1.52 -2.69
C GLY A 166 30.47 -1.57 -3.59
N THR A 167 29.30 -1.40 -2.99
CA THR A 167 28.11 -0.87 -3.66
C THR A 167 27.39 0.03 -2.67
N GLN A 168 27.78 1.31 -2.64
CA GLN A 168 26.95 2.35 -2.05
C GLN A 168 25.63 2.41 -2.84
N SER A 169 24.49 2.25 -2.18
CA SER A 169 23.19 2.47 -2.82
C SER A 169 23.15 3.91 -3.38
N PRO A 170 22.82 4.13 -4.66
CA PRO A 170 22.83 5.47 -5.24
C PRO A 170 21.85 6.39 -4.50
N LYS A 171 22.24 7.67 -4.31
CA LYS A 171 21.44 8.72 -3.64
C LYS A 171 20.00 8.85 -4.19
N SER A 172 19.74 8.37 -5.40
CA SER A 172 18.43 8.35 -6.05
C SER A 172 17.43 7.39 -5.41
N LEU A 173 17.87 6.33 -4.71
CA LEU A 173 16.97 5.42 -3.97
C LEU A 173 16.52 5.99 -2.62
N ALA A 174 17.17 7.04 -2.12
CA ALA A 174 16.80 7.70 -0.86
C ALA A 174 15.50 8.51 -0.95
N LEU A 175 14.94 8.73 -2.14
CA LEU A 175 13.63 9.36 -2.29
C LEU A 175 12.48 8.35 -2.30
N LYS A 176 12.81 7.06 -2.26
CA LYS A 176 11.84 6.03 -2.57
C LYS A 176 10.84 5.76 -1.46
N ASN A 177 11.28 5.80 -0.20
CA ASN A 177 10.34 5.59 0.89
C ASN A 177 9.42 6.81 1.03
N VAL A 178 9.93 8.01 0.74
CA VAL A 178 9.11 9.23 0.62
C VAL A 178 8.06 9.05 -0.47
N GLU A 179 8.47 8.58 -1.65
CA GLU A 179 7.57 8.32 -2.77
C GLU A 179 6.50 7.29 -2.40
N GLU A 180 6.88 6.12 -1.86
CA GLU A 180 5.93 5.07 -1.50
C GLU A 180 4.89 5.54 -0.46
N ASP A 181 5.34 6.28 0.57
CA ASP A 181 4.49 6.84 1.62
C ASP A 181 3.53 7.91 1.05
N PHE A 182 4.07 8.88 0.31
CA PHE A 182 3.27 9.96 -0.27
C PHE A 182 2.27 9.45 -1.32
N LEU A 183 2.69 8.51 -2.18
CA LEU A 183 1.82 7.92 -3.19
C LEU A 183 0.70 7.10 -2.55
N HIS A 184 0.89 6.52 -1.37
CA HIS A 184 -0.20 5.86 -0.66
C HIS A 184 -1.31 6.85 -0.28
N LEU A 185 -0.97 8.03 0.25
CA LEU A 185 -1.94 9.11 0.50
C LEU A 185 -2.61 9.57 -0.81
N ILE A 186 -1.83 9.84 -1.85
CA ILE A 186 -2.32 10.37 -3.13
C ILE A 186 -3.28 9.40 -3.83
N ASN A 187 -2.94 8.11 -3.90
CA ASN A 187 -3.81 7.08 -4.46
C ASN A 187 -5.11 6.95 -3.66
N GLY A 188 -5.02 7.05 -2.32
CA GLY A 188 -6.17 7.13 -1.44
C GLY A 188 -7.08 8.31 -1.79
N ILE A 189 -6.53 9.52 -1.97
CA ILE A 189 -7.31 10.72 -2.29
C ILE A 189 -7.93 10.66 -3.69
N ALA A 190 -7.12 10.34 -4.71
CA ALA A 190 -7.54 10.34 -6.11
C ALA A 190 -8.44 9.15 -6.47
N ARG A 191 -8.60 8.18 -5.56
CA ARG A 191 -9.30 6.91 -5.81
C ARG A 191 -8.77 6.16 -7.04
N GLN A 192 -7.56 6.53 -7.46
CA GLN A 192 -6.79 5.72 -8.36
C GLN A 192 -6.24 4.61 -7.49
N ASP A 193 -6.73 3.40 -7.73
CA ASP A 193 -5.97 2.23 -7.36
C ASP A 193 -4.61 2.41 -8.04
N GLY A 194 -3.59 2.78 -7.25
CA GLY A 194 -2.31 3.20 -7.80
C GLY A 194 -1.70 2.13 -8.71
N TYR A 195 -0.47 2.33 -9.14
CA TYR A 195 0.34 1.31 -9.84
C TYR A 195 0.43 -0.07 -9.12
N ARG A 196 -0.24 -0.29 -8.00
CA ARG A 196 -0.45 -1.62 -7.43
C ARG A 196 -1.53 -2.34 -8.24
N TYR A 197 -1.05 -3.12 -9.20
CA TYR A 197 -1.85 -4.11 -9.89
C TYR A 197 -2.77 -4.89 -8.94
N LYS A 198 -4.08 -4.89 -9.24
CA LYS A 198 -5.09 -5.69 -8.57
C LYS A 198 -5.53 -6.79 -9.54
N ALA A 199 -4.94 -7.97 -9.42
CA ALA A 199 -5.55 -9.16 -10.02
C ALA A 199 -6.90 -9.36 -9.32
N PRO A 200 -8.00 -9.65 -10.02
CA PRO A 200 -9.31 -9.88 -9.40
C PRO A 200 -9.31 -11.03 -8.36
N HIS A 201 -8.25 -11.84 -8.35
CA HIS A 201 -8.04 -12.98 -7.47
C HIS A 201 -6.85 -12.83 -6.50
N ASN A 202 -6.20 -11.65 -6.46
CA ASN A 202 -5.09 -11.39 -5.55
C ASN A 202 -5.64 -10.98 -4.17
N LEU A 203 -5.08 -11.54 -3.09
CA LEU A 203 -5.43 -11.12 -1.73
C LEU A 203 -5.26 -9.60 -1.53
N SER A 204 -4.31 -8.97 -2.23
CA SER A 204 -4.08 -7.52 -2.16
C SER A 204 -5.27 -6.67 -2.63
N SER A 205 -6.17 -7.20 -3.47
CA SER A 205 -7.38 -6.49 -3.92
C SER A 205 -8.60 -6.77 -3.05
N VAL A 206 -8.52 -7.77 -2.17
CA VAL A 206 -9.60 -8.12 -1.25
C VAL A 206 -9.46 -7.26 0.02
N PRO A 207 -10.52 -6.51 0.40
CA PRO A 207 -10.53 -5.78 1.67
C PRO A 207 -10.16 -6.68 2.85
N LEU A 208 -9.36 -6.18 3.78
CA LEU A 208 -8.81 -6.99 4.88
C LEU A 208 -9.92 -7.66 5.69
N GLU A 209 -11.00 -6.94 5.98
CA GLU A 209 -12.13 -7.44 6.75
C GLU A 209 -12.97 -8.51 6.03
N LYS A 210 -12.72 -8.75 4.74
CA LYS A 210 -13.34 -9.82 3.94
C LYS A 210 -12.44 -11.04 3.77
N ARG A 211 -11.17 -10.97 4.18
CA ARG A 211 -10.26 -12.11 4.16
C ARG A 211 -10.59 -13.07 5.30
N ARG A 212 -10.22 -14.34 5.15
CA ARG A 212 -10.60 -15.40 6.08
C ARG A 212 -10.02 -15.24 7.50
N PHE A 213 -8.73 -14.94 7.60
CA PHE A 213 -8.06 -14.58 8.86
C PHE A 213 -7.15 -13.38 8.61
N THR A 214 -7.25 -12.35 9.43
CA THR A 214 -6.36 -11.19 9.42
C THR A 214 -5.87 -10.82 10.80
N TYR A 215 -4.65 -10.27 10.84
CA TYR A 215 -3.97 -9.93 12.09
C TYR A 215 -3.61 -8.45 12.13
N ALA A 216 -3.80 -7.84 13.29
CA ALA A 216 -3.38 -6.46 13.56
C ALA A 216 -2.24 -6.47 14.60
N LEU A 217 -1.05 -6.03 14.19
CA LEU A 217 0.07 -5.85 15.10
C LEU A 217 -0.26 -4.68 16.04
N SER A 218 -0.60 -4.97 17.29
CA SER A 218 -1.01 -3.96 18.26
C SER A 218 0.18 -3.56 19.10
N LEU A 219 0.61 -2.29 19.01
CA LEU A 219 1.78 -1.78 19.74
C LEU A 219 1.50 -0.39 20.33
N PRO A 220 1.97 -0.09 21.55
CA PRO A 220 1.96 1.27 22.06
C PRO A 220 2.83 2.18 21.18
N TRP A 221 2.44 3.45 21.06
CA TRP A 221 3.19 4.46 20.32
C TRP A 221 4.67 4.51 20.74
N SER A 222 4.96 4.48 22.04
CA SER A 222 6.32 4.49 22.59
C SER A 222 7.17 3.30 22.11
N THR A 223 6.58 2.12 22.00
CA THR A 223 7.24 0.92 21.48
C THR A 223 7.52 1.05 19.98
N ILE A 224 6.57 1.58 19.21
CA ILE A 224 6.77 1.86 17.78
C ILE A 224 7.90 2.86 17.59
N GLN A 225 7.95 3.93 18.38
CA GLN A 225 8.99 4.94 18.31
C GLN A 225 10.38 4.34 18.59
N ALA A 226 10.48 3.44 19.58
CA ALA A 226 11.74 2.80 19.95
C ALA A 226 12.20 1.76 18.91
N LEU A 227 11.28 0.94 18.39
CA LEU A 227 11.60 -0.21 17.54
C LEU A 227 11.39 0.02 16.04
N GLY A 228 10.77 1.14 15.64
CA GLY A 228 10.42 1.45 14.26
C GLY A 228 11.56 1.20 13.26
N PRO A 229 12.78 1.71 13.48
CA PRO A 229 13.92 1.44 12.60
C PRO A 229 14.25 -0.06 12.44
N THR A 230 14.10 -0.85 13.50
CA THR A 230 14.33 -2.31 13.48
C THR A 230 13.18 -3.04 12.77
N LEU A 231 11.95 -2.59 12.97
CA LEU A 231 10.77 -3.14 12.30
C LEU A 231 10.77 -2.82 10.78
N ARG A 232 11.42 -1.72 10.37
CA ARG A 232 11.60 -1.30 8.97
C ARG A 232 12.53 -2.28 8.23
N GLY A 233 11.94 -3.31 7.65
CA GLY A 233 12.66 -4.36 6.92
C GLY A 233 12.53 -5.75 7.56
N THR A 234 11.79 -5.85 8.66
CA THR A 234 11.33 -7.14 9.18
C THR A 234 10.03 -7.53 8.48
N ASP A 235 9.87 -8.81 8.16
CA ASP A 235 8.59 -9.36 7.74
C ASP A 235 7.67 -9.46 8.96
N LEU A 236 6.82 -8.46 9.19
CA LEU A 236 5.97 -8.36 10.39
C LEU A 236 4.82 -9.38 10.45
N GLU A 237 4.65 -10.18 9.39
CA GLU A 237 3.61 -11.20 9.13
C GLU A 237 2.12 -10.78 9.27
N ALA A 238 1.83 -9.67 9.94
CA ALA A 238 0.50 -9.12 10.17
C ALA A 238 -0.04 -8.37 8.94
N ASP A 239 -1.36 -8.21 8.86
CA ASP A 239 -2.05 -7.52 7.77
C ASP A 239 -2.20 -6.02 8.00
N ALA A 240 -2.16 -5.57 9.26
CA ALA A 240 -2.33 -4.19 9.67
C ALA A 240 -1.46 -3.87 10.90
N ILE A 241 -1.16 -2.59 11.12
CA ILE A 241 -0.58 -2.07 12.36
C ILE A 241 -1.66 -1.29 13.12
N GLU A 242 -1.77 -1.53 14.42
CA GLU A 242 -2.63 -0.78 15.33
C GLU A 242 -1.74 -0.04 16.36
N PRO A 243 -1.28 1.19 16.03
CA PRO A 243 -0.68 2.08 17.01
C PRO A 243 -1.71 2.43 18.08
N ARG A 244 -1.39 2.14 19.34
CA ARG A 244 -2.21 2.52 20.50
C ARG A 244 -1.55 3.68 21.23
N THR A 245 -2.33 4.74 21.44
CA THR A 245 -1.94 5.92 22.23
C THR A 245 -3.11 6.35 23.09
N SER A 246 -2.85 7.02 24.20
CA SER A 246 -3.89 7.64 25.01
C SER A 246 -3.88 9.17 24.90
N LEU A 247 -4.86 9.86 25.49
CA LEU A 247 -4.84 11.32 25.55
C LEU A 247 -3.70 11.82 26.46
N SER A 248 -3.46 11.13 27.58
CA SER A 248 -2.34 11.44 28.47
C SER A 248 -0.98 11.21 27.82
N ASP A 249 -0.84 10.18 26.97
CA ASP A 249 0.41 9.93 26.22
C ASP A 249 0.76 11.08 25.26
N LEU A 250 -0.27 11.82 24.83
CA LEU A 250 -0.14 13.00 23.97
C LEU A 250 -0.03 14.31 24.77
N GLY A 251 0.01 14.23 26.11
CA GLY A 251 0.06 15.40 27.00
C GLY A 251 -1.22 16.24 27.01
N ILE A 252 -2.36 15.65 26.65
CA ILE A 252 -3.66 16.33 26.59
C ILE A 252 -4.34 16.22 27.97
N ASP A 253 -3.77 16.91 28.96
CA ASP A 253 -4.28 16.93 30.33
C ASP A 253 -5.11 18.20 30.56
N GLY A 254 -6.37 18.19 30.13
CA GLY A 254 -7.32 19.30 30.36
C GLY A 254 -7.08 20.59 29.56
N SER A 255 -5.94 20.74 28.87
CA SER A 255 -5.57 21.89 28.02
C SER A 255 -6.30 21.95 26.68
N GLY A 256 -7.01 20.89 26.29
CA GLY A 256 -7.74 20.79 25.03
C GLY A 256 -6.83 20.42 23.84
N PHE A 257 -7.43 20.35 22.64
CA PHE A 257 -6.72 20.05 21.40
C PHE A 257 -6.28 21.35 20.71
N ASP A 258 -4.99 21.48 20.39
CA ASP A 258 -4.42 22.67 19.74
C ASP A 258 -3.54 22.31 18.51
N SER A 259 -3.01 23.33 17.85
CA SER A 259 -2.16 23.15 16.66
C SER A 259 -0.82 22.45 16.97
N THR A 260 -0.33 22.52 18.20
CA THR A 260 0.93 21.87 18.61
C THR A 260 0.72 20.36 18.72
N ILE A 261 -0.38 19.95 19.35
CA ILE A 261 -0.82 18.56 19.44
C ILE A 261 -1.10 18.01 18.04
N ALA A 262 -1.75 18.79 17.18
CA ALA A 262 -1.99 18.44 15.79
C ALA A 262 -0.67 18.13 15.05
N ASP A 263 0.36 18.96 15.21
CA ASP A 263 1.68 18.76 14.60
C ASP A 263 2.35 17.47 15.11
N GLN A 264 2.26 17.21 16.42
CA GLN A 264 2.80 15.99 17.03
C GLN A 264 2.15 14.74 16.43
N ILE A 265 0.82 14.69 16.34
CA ILE A 265 0.09 13.54 15.78
C ILE A 265 0.45 13.32 14.30
N SER A 266 0.53 14.41 13.52
CA SER A 266 0.95 14.35 12.11
C SER A 266 2.36 13.76 11.97
N GLN A 267 3.28 14.10 12.88
CA GLN A 267 4.62 13.52 12.93
C GLN A 267 4.61 12.04 13.37
N GLN A 268 3.80 11.68 14.36
CA GLN A 268 3.70 10.30 14.85
C GLN A 268 3.21 9.36 13.74
N VAL A 269 2.11 9.69 13.08
CA VAL A 269 1.56 8.85 11.99
C VAL A 269 2.53 8.74 10.83
N SER A 270 3.23 9.84 10.47
CA SER A 270 4.27 9.81 9.44
C SER A 270 5.41 8.86 9.81
N PHE A 271 5.85 8.86 11.07
CA PHE A 271 6.86 7.92 11.54
C PHE A 271 6.39 6.46 11.41
N VAL A 272 5.11 6.15 11.73
CA VAL A 272 4.54 4.81 11.50
C VAL A 272 4.64 4.46 10.02
N ARG A 273 4.11 5.30 9.12
CA ARG A 273 4.11 5.05 7.66
C ARG A 273 5.51 4.84 7.09
N ARG A 274 6.52 5.52 7.66
CA ARG A 274 7.92 5.40 7.23
C ARG A 274 8.62 4.13 7.65
N HIS A 275 8.20 3.52 8.75
CA HIS A 275 8.86 2.34 9.30
C HIS A 275 8.04 1.07 9.11
N ILE A 276 6.72 1.19 9.01
CA ILE A 276 5.77 0.08 8.98
C ILE A 276 4.91 0.22 7.73
N ARG A 277 5.06 -0.72 6.79
CA ARG A 277 4.40 -0.69 5.47
C ARG A 277 3.02 -1.37 5.47
N LEU A 278 2.40 -1.48 6.65
CA LEU A 278 1.09 -2.08 6.83
C LEU A 278 0.00 -0.99 6.90
N PRO A 279 -1.22 -1.28 6.43
CA PRO A 279 -2.41 -0.48 6.71
C PRO A 279 -2.52 -0.08 8.18
N ILE A 280 -2.88 1.18 8.44
CA ILE A 280 -2.91 1.74 9.80
C ILE A 280 -4.34 1.70 10.35
N ILE A 281 -4.48 1.06 11.51
CA ILE A 281 -5.66 1.14 12.40
C ILE A 281 -5.32 2.13 13.51
N TYR A 282 -5.67 3.40 13.33
CA TYR A 282 -5.34 4.44 14.30
C TYR A 282 -6.29 4.35 15.50
N HIS A 283 -5.74 4.05 16.68
CA HIS A 283 -6.53 3.75 17.88
C HIS A 283 -6.07 4.58 19.08
N ILE A 284 -6.95 5.49 19.50
CA ILE A 284 -6.79 6.24 20.74
C ILE A 284 -7.57 5.50 21.82
N VAL A 285 -6.85 5.02 22.83
CA VAL A 285 -7.42 4.28 23.96
C VAL A 285 -7.72 5.24 25.10
N ALA A 286 -8.76 4.95 25.90
CA ALA A 286 -8.99 5.67 27.14
C ALA A 286 -7.81 5.44 28.11
N ASP A 287 -7.42 6.46 28.88
CA ASP A 287 -6.24 6.41 29.75
C ASP A 287 -6.33 5.33 30.84
N ASN A 288 -7.56 4.90 31.18
CA ASN A 288 -7.85 3.82 32.12
C ASN A 288 -7.93 2.43 31.46
N SER A 289 -7.92 2.35 30.13
CA SER A 289 -8.16 1.10 29.39
C SER A 289 -6.89 0.35 29.07
N TYR A 290 -5.72 1.02 28.98
CA TYR A 290 -4.44 0.31 28.78
C TYR A 290 -3.14 1.11 29.01
N PRO A 291 -2.17 0.61 29.80
CA PRO A 291 -2.35 -0.45 30.80
C PRO A 291 -3.39 0.01 31.82
N ARG A 292 -4.33 -0.87 32.19
CA ARG A 292 -5.43 -0.54 33.10
C ARG A 292 -4.87 0.03 34.40
N ARG A 293 -5.12 1.31 34.66
CA ARG A 293 -4.78 1.99 35.93
C ARG A 293 -6.06 2.05 36.77
N PRO A 294 -6.25 1.14 37.75
CA PRO A 294 -7.51 1.03 38.49
C PRO A 294 -7.86 2.29 39.30
N GLU A 295 -6.86 3.13 39.57
CA GLU A 295 -6.97 4.32 40.43
C GLU A 295 -7.35 5.60 39.68
N SER A 296 -7.50 5.56 38.34
CA SER A 296 -7.87 6.72 37.55
C SER A 296 -9.37 6.74 37.27
N GLU A 297 -10.13 7.49 38.07
CA GLU A 297 -11.54 7.85 37.80
C GLU A 297 -11.68 8.92 36.70
N ALA A 298 -10.61 9.25 35.97
CA ALA A 298 -10.63 10.31 34.98
C ALA A 298 -11.56 9.96 33.80
N THR A 299 -12.69 10.65 33.70
CA THR A 299 -13.58 10.62 32.54
C THR A 299 -12.84 11.22 31.34
N MET A 300 -12.82 10.49 30.22
CA MET A 300 -12.18 10.96 28.98
C MET A 300 -12.78 12.31 28.56
N ASN A 301 -11.92 13.29 28.25
CA ASN A 301 -12.36 14.55 27.66
C ASN A 301 -12.86 14.30 26.23
N GLN A 302 -14.16 14.01 26.08
CA GLN A 302 -14.77 13.66 24.80
C GLN A 302 -14.55 14.72 23.72
N GLY A 303 -14.59 16.02 24.07
CA GLY A 303 -14.34 17.10 23.12
C GLY A 303 -12.92 17.08 22.56
N ALA A 304 -11.91 16.91 23.42
CA ALA A 304 -10.52 16.77 22.98
C ALA A 304 -10.29 15.50 22.16
N TYR A 305 -10.87 14.37 22.60
CA TYR A 305 -10.86 13.10 21.88
C TYR A 305 -11.42 13.20 20.46
N LEU A 306 -12.61 13.78 20.31
CA LEU A 306 -13.27 13.92 19.01
C LEU A 306 -12.53 14.89 18.08
N ASN A 307 -11.97 15.98 18.60
CA ASN A 307 -11.13 16.88 17.82
C ASN A 307 -9.85 16.20 17.33
N LEU A 308 -9.27 15.34 18.16
CA LEU A 308 -8.15 14.50 17.77
C LEU A 308 -8.55 13.53 16.65
N LEU A 309 -9.68 12.83 16.78
CA LEU A 309 -10.17 11.91 15.74
C LEU A 309 -10.40 12.64 14.40
N ARG A 310 -10.99 13.84 14.44
CA ARG A 310 -11.15 14.72 13.26
C ARG A 310 -9.80 15.09 12.64
N HIS A 311 -8.79 15.36 13.46
CA HIS A 311 -7.44 15.60 12.97
C HIS A 311 -6.81 14.35 12.36
N ALA A 312 -6.99 13.18 13.00
CA ALA A 312 -6.48 11.91 12.49
C ALA A 312 -7.04 11.57 11.11
N LEU A 313 -8.30 11.90 10.81
CA LEU A 313 -8.86 11.74 9.45
C LEU A 313 -8.07 12.51 8.38
N ARG A 314 -7.43 13.63 8.72
CA ARG A 314 -6.59 14.42 7.80
C ARG A 314 -5.33 13.66 7.38
N LEU A 315 -4.92 12.67 8.17
CA LEU A 315 -3.75 11.81 7.93
C LEU A 315 -4.13 10.54 7.15
N ALA A 316 -5.41 10.40 6.80
CA ALA A 316 -5.99 9.33 5.99
C ALA A 316 -5.55 7.91 6.41
N PRO A 317 -5.67 7.53 7.70
CA PRO A 317 -5.42 6.14 8.09
C PRO A 317 -6.40 5.21 7.37
N ASP A 318 -6.03 3.94 7.16
CA ASP A 318 -6.91 2.96 6.53
C ASP A 318 -8.16 2.71 7.39
N TYR A 319 -7.96 2.65 8.71
CA TYR A 319 -9.03 2.52 9.72
C TYR A 319 -8.82 3.53 10.86
N LEU A 320 -9.91 4.08 11.37
CA LEU A 320 -9.93 4.93 12.56
C LEU A 320 -10.88 4.34 13.59
N CYS A 321 -10.37 4.09 14.80
CA CYS A 321 -11.18 3.60 15.90
C CYS A 321 -11.90 4.76 16.60
N VAL A 322 -13.20 4.60 16.83
CA VAL A 322 -14.02 5.51 17.65
C VAL A 322 -14.67 4.73 18.79
N ASP A 323 -14.61 5.26 20.00
CA ASP A 323 -15.28 4.64 21.15
C ASP A 323 -16.80 4.77 21.04
N LEU A 324 -17.51 3.65 21.15
CA LEU A 324 -18.97 3.63 21.16
C LEU A 324 -19.54 4.34 22.39
N GLU A 325 -18.80 4.60 23.46
CA GLU A 325 -19.32 5.39 24.57
C GLU A 325 -19.50 6.89 24.24
N CYS A 326 -19.02 7.35 23.07
CA CYS A 326 -19.26 8.70 22.57
C CYS A 326 -20.71 8.89 22.09
N ASP A 327 -21.16 10.16 22.05
CA ASP A 327 -22.50 10.53 21.60
C ASP A 327 -22.76 10.20 20.12
N ASP A 328 -24.02 9.83 19.81
CA ASP A 328 -24.44 9.41 18.47
C ASP A 328 -24.20 10.49 17.40
N GLU A 329 -24.53 11.75 17.71
CA GLU A 329 -24.36 12.89 16.79
C GLU A 329 -22.89 13.10 16.43
N GLU A 330 -21.99 12.90 17.40
CA GLU A 330 -20.55 13.07 17.22
C GLU A 330 -19.96 11.95 16.36
N ILE A 331 -20.38 10.71 16.60
CA ILE A 331 -19.98 9.56 15.77
C ILE A 331 -20.51 9.74 14.34
N GLN A 332 -21.77 10.14 14.15
CA GLN A 332 -22.35 10.41 12.83
C GLN A 332 -21.60 11.52 12.09
N SER A 333 -21.22 12.59 12.79
CA SER A 333 -20.40 13.69 12.25
C SER A 333 -19.01 13.19 11.81
N LEU A 334 -18.39 12.30 12.59
CA LEU A 334 -17.12 11.67 12.22
C LEU A 334 -17.28 10.76 10.99
N VAL A 335 -18.31 9.91 10.97
CA VAL A 335 -18.64 9.03 9.83
C VAL A 335 -18.90 9.83 8.56
N ALA A 336 -19.66 10.93 8.65
CA ALA A 336 -19.92 11.83 7.52
C ALA A 336 -18.65 12.51 7.01
N SER A 337 -17.61 12.61 7.84
CA SER A 337 -16.35 13.25 7.50
C SER A 337 -15.20 12.31 7.16
N LYS A 338 -15.40 10.98 7.19
CA LYS A 338 -14.36 9.94 7.09
C LYS A 338 -13.58 9.86 5.77
N GLY A 339 -14.12 10.40 4.68
CA GLY A 339 -13.51 10.23 3.35
C GLY A 339 -13.42 8.75 2.96
N ASN A 340 -12.20 8.25 2.73
CA ASN A 340 -11.94 6.83 2.42
C ASN A 340 -11.48 6.01 3.63
N THR A 341 -11.25 6.65 4.79
CA THR A 341 -10.94 5.95 6.04
C THR A 341 -12.17 5.18 6.51
N LYS A 342 -11.98 3.91 6.93
CA LYS A 342 -13.06 3.11 7.52
C LYS A 342 -13.17 3.38 9.02
N ILE A 343 -14.37 3.61 9.50
CA ILE A 343 -14.64 3.83 10.92
C ILE A 343 -14.88 2.49 11.59
N LEU A 344 -14.02 2.17 12.56
CA LEU A 344 -14.12 1.00 13.43
C LEU A 344 -14.72 1.44 14.77
N ALA A 345 -15.98 1.08 15.01
CA ALA A 345 -16.66 1.34 16.26
C ALA A 345 -16.14 0.38 17.34
N ASN A 346 -15.46 0.89 18.36
CA ASN A 346 -14.84 0.09 19.41
C ASN A 346 -15.65 0.16 20.71
N TYR A 347 -15.77 -0.98 21.40
CA TYR A 347 -16.22 -1.04 22.78
C TYR A 347 -15.41 -2.07 23.57
N THR A 348 -14.85 -1.66 24.71
CA THR A 348 -14.14 -2.55 25.64
C THR A 348 -14.93 -2.62 26.93
N GLU A 349 -15.34 -3.82 27.36
CA GLU A 349 -16.10 -3.99 28.61
C GLU A 349 -15.24 -3.73 29.85
N PRO A 350 -15.59 -2.73 30.67
CA PRO A 350 -14.85 -2.47 31.91
C PRO A 350 -15.14 -3.49 33.02
N ASN A 351 -16.33 -4.10 33.06
CA ASN A 351 -16.71 -5.05 34.12
C ASN A 351 -17.35 -6.34 33.56
N PRO A 352 -16.53 -7.26 33.03
CA PRO A 352 -17.00 -8.49 32.38
C PRO A 352 -17.77 -9.41 33.33
N SER A 353 -17.45 -9.38 34.62
CA SER A 353 -18.13 -10.19 35.65
C SER A 353 -19.60 -9.79 35.85
N LEU A 354 -19.95 -8.53 35.60
CA LEU A 354 -21.33 -8.04 35.69
C LEU A 354 -22.04 -8.04 34.33
N ARG A 355 -21.31 -7.77 33.24
CA ARG A 355 -21.84 -7.58 31.90
C ARG A 355 -21.06 -8.41 30.88
N GLY A 356 -21.21 -9.73 30.96
CA GLY A 356 -20.57 -10.66 30.02
C GLY A 356 -21.18 -10.63 28.62
N TRP A 357 -20.84 -11.63 27.80
CA TRP A 357 -21.31 -11.76 26.41
C TRP A 357 -22.81 -12.02 26.27
N ASP A 358 -23.44 -12.62 27.27
CA ASP A 358 -24.88 -12.94 27.25
C ASP A 358 -25.78 -11.74 27.55
N SER A 359 -25.19 -10.56 27.82
CA SER A 359 -25.94 -9.33 28.07
C SER A 359 -26.62 -8.82 26.79
N SER A 360 -27.90 -8.46 26.88
CA SER A 360 -28.64 -7.83 25.77
C SER A 360 -28.00 -6.53 25.29
N THR A 361 -27.25 -5.84 26.16
CA THR A 361 -26.51 -4.62 25.82
C THR A 361 -25.50 -4.84 24.68
N ARG A 362 -24.96 -6.07 24.51
CA ARG A 362 -24.03 -6.41 23.42
C ARG A 362 -24.68 -6.26 22.06
N TRP A 363 -25.91 -6.75 21.95
CA TRP A 363 -26.72 -6.65 20.73
C TRP A 363 -27.09 -5.19 20.42
N ASP A 364 -27.40 -4.40 21.44
CA ASP A 364 -27.72 -2.98 21.26
C ASP A 364 -26.51 -2.20 20.74
N LEU A 365 -25.30 -2.46 21.24
CA LEU A 365 -24.06 -1.86 20.74
C LEU A 365 -23.80 -2.19 19.27
N VAL A 366 -23.99 -3.45 18.87
CA VAL A 366 -23.76 -3.87 17.48
C VAL A 366 -24.78 -3.21 16.53
N ARG A 367 -26.06 -3.18 16.91
CA ARG A 367 -27.11 -2.50 16.12
C ARG A 367 -26.85 -0.99 16.04
N ARG A 368 -26.42 -0.39 17.15
CA ARG A 368 -26.08 1.03 17.21
C ARG A 368 -24.93 1.38 16.28
N ALA A 369 -23.85 0.60 16.28
CA ALA A 369 -22.73 0.83 15.35
C ALA A 369 -23.18 0.82 13.88
N GLN A 370 -24.05 -0.12 13.49
CA GLN A 370 -24.63 -0.18 12.14
C GLN A 370 -25.53 1.03 11.84
N SER A 371 -26.41 1.43 12.77
CA SER A 371 -27.30 2.59 12.55
C SER A 371 -26.55 3.92 12.45
N LEU A 372 -25.38 4.02 13.08
CA LEU A 372 -24.50 5.19 12.99
C LEU A 372 -23.68 5.24 11.70
N GLY A 373 -23.70 4.18 10.88
CA GLY A 373 -22.97 4.11 9.60
C GLY A 373 -21.49 3.76 9.73
N CYS A 374 -21.08 3.16 10.85
CA CYS A 374 -19.73 2.63 11.04
C CYS A 374 -19.47 1.45 10.08
N ASP A 375 -18.21 1.28 9.67
CA ASP A 375 -17.84 0.26 8.68
C ASP A 375 -17.59 -1.11 9.34
N ILE A 376 -17.11 -1.12 10.58
CA ILE A 376 -16.76 -2.32 11.36
C ILE A 376 -17.13 -2.04 12.82
N VAL A 377 -17.53 -3.07 13.57
CA VAL A 377 -17.65 -2.99 15.03
C VAL A 377 -16.69 -3.96 15.71
N ARG A 378 -16.04 -3.52 16.78
CA ARG A 378 -15.22 -4.33 17.66
C ARG A 378 -15.77 -4.27 19.07
N ILE A 379 -16.01 -5.45 19.64
CA ILE A 379 -16.35 -5.61 21.05
C ILE A 379 -15.32 -6.52 21.68
N CYS A 380 -14.73 -6.13 22.80
CA CYS A 380 -13.82 -7.02 23.54
C CYS A 380 -14.00 -6.88 25.06
N GLN A 381 -13.56 -7.89 25.79
CA GLN A 381 -13.57 -7.92 27.25
C GLN A 381 -12.41 -8.76 27.77
N GLU A 382 -11.97 -8.56 29.00
CA GLU A 382 -11.00 -9.47 29.62
C GLU A 382 -11.69 -10.78 30.02
N ALA A 383 -11.08 -11.93 29.68
CA ALA A 383 -11.61 -13.23 30.08
C ALA A 383 -11.43 -13.43 31.59
N THR A 384 -12.55 -13.64 32.28
CA THR A 384 -12.60 -14.03 33.70
C THR A 384 -12.57 -15.54 33.87
N SER A 385 -13.04 -16.28 32.86
CA SER A 385 -13.07 -17.73 32.82
C SER A 385 -12.84 -18.26 31.41
N THR A 386 -12.53 -19.55 31.26
CA THR A 386 -12.45 -20.18 29.94
C THR A 386 -13.81 -20.27 29.25
N ALA A 387 -14.92 -20.28 30.02
CA ALA A 387 -16.29 -20.32 29.48
C ALA A 387 -16.60 -19.09 28.61
N ASP A 388 -16.02 -17.93 28.97
CA ASP A 388 -16.20 -16.67 28.25
C ASP A 388 -15.80 -16.78 26.76
N ASN A 389 -14.88 -17.69 26.42
CA ASN A 389 -14.48 -17.94 25.03
C ASN A 389 -15.55 -18.65 24.21
N PHE A 390 -16.36 -19.50 24.83
CA PHE A 390 -17.51 -20.12 24.17
C PHE A 390 -18.67 -19.13 24.08
N SER A 391 -18.88 -18.30 25.11
CA SER A 391 -19.91 -17.26 25.09
C SER A 391 -19.71 -16.25 23.96
N VAL A 392 -18.47 -15.78 23.72
CA VAL A 392 -18.19 -14.89 22.58
C VAL A 392 -18.40 -15.57 21.23
N GLN A 393 -18.04 -16.86 21.09
CA GLN A 393 -18.29 -17.61 19.85
C GLN A 393 -19.79 -17.78 19.58
N HIS A 394 -20.57 -18.07 20.63
CA HIS A 394 -22.02 -18.12 20.56
C HIS A 394 -22.60 -16.76 20.14
N PHE A 395 -22.18 -15.66 20.77
CA PHE A 395 -22.57 -14.31 20.39
C PHE A 395 -22.28 -14.00 18.91
N VAL A 396 -21.05 -14.27 18.45
CA VAL A 396 -20.66 -14.09 17.04
C VAL A 396 -21.54 -14.90 16.10
N HIS A 397 -21.86 -16.15 16.45
CA HIS A 397 -22.74 -17.00 15.66
C HIS A 397 -24.17 -16.42 15.55
N GLN A 398 -24.72 -15.93 16.67
CA GLN A 398 -26.05 -15.31 16.65
C GLN A 398 -26.07 -14.04 15.78
N ILE A 399 -25.00 -13.24 15.81
CA ILE A 399 -24.90 -12.04 14.97
C ILE A 399 -24.79 -12.42 13.48
N LYS A 400 -23.95 -13.40 13.14
CA LYS A 400 -23.77 -13.87 11.75
C LYS A 400 -25.01 -14.53 11.17
N SER A 401 -25.89 -15.08 12.00
CA SER A 401 -27.17 -15.67 11.57
C SER A 401 -28.29 -14.63 11.45
N CYS A 402 -28.06 -13.38 11.85
CA CYS A 402 -29.04 -12.31 11.74
C CYS A 402 -29.01 -11.66 10.36
N GLU A 403 -30.09 -11.79 9.60
CA GLU A 403 -30.21 -11.22 8.25
C GLU A 403 -30.16 -9.68 8.21
N THR A 404 -30.56 -9.02 9.30
CA THR A 404 -30.63 -7.54 9.35
C THR A 404 -29.27 -6.89 9.62
N TYR A 405 -28.28 -7.65 10.05
CA TYR A 405 -26.96 -7.15 10.41
C TYR A 405 -25.96 -7.46 9.29
N THR A 406 -25.27 -6.42 8.80
CA THR A 406 -24.49 -6.50 7.57
C THR A 406 -23.04 -6.07 7.70
N ILE A 407 -22.69 -5.29 8.74
CA ILE A 407 -21.30 -4.82 8.91
C ILE A 407 -20.44 -5.91 9.59
N PRO A 408 -19.12 -5.97 9.35
CA PRO A 408 -18.27 -6.97 10.00
C PRO A 408 -18.14 -6.76 11.52
N LEU A 409 -18.13 -7.88 12.27
CA LEU A 409 -17.96 -7.93 13.72
C LEU A 409 -16.60 -8.53 14.09
N ILE A 410 -15.85 -7.82 14.93
CA ILE A 410 -14.68 -8.31 15.65
C ILE A 410 -15.10 -8.55 17.10
N ALA A 411 -14.96 -9.76 17.60
CA ALA A 411 -15.31 -10.07 18.98
C ALA A 411 -14.38 -11.14 19.56
N TYR A 412 -13.70 -10.80 20.65
CA TYR A 412 -12.77 -11.69 21.33
C TYR A 412 -12.57 -11.27 22.79
N ASN A 413 -12.02 -12.18 23.58
CA ASN A 413 -11.59 -11.93 24.94
C ASN A 413 -10.08 -11.65 25.00
N THR A 414 -9.67 -10.67 25.79
CA THR A 414 -8.26 -10.38 26.11
C THR A 414 -7.78 -11.19 27.32
N GLY A 415 -6.50 -11.07 27.64
CA GLY A 415 -5.85 -11.79 28.73
C GLY A 415 -5.46 -13.22 28.35
N THR A 416 -4.69 -13.88 29.21
CA THR A 416 -4.17 -15.23 28.95
C THR A 416 -5.28 -16.26 28.77
N LEU A 417 -6.37 -16.14 29.54
CA LEU A 417 -7.55 -17.00 29.43
C LEU A 417 -8.35 -16.77 28.14
N GLY A 418 -8.23 -15.58 27.53
CA GLY A 418 -8.98 -15.18 26.33
C GLY A 418 -8.37 -15.64 25.01
N ARG A 419 -7.13 -16.15 25.02
CA ARG A 419 -6.35 -16.52 23.82
C ARG A 419 -7.09 -17.45 22.85
N MET A 420 -7.96 -18.33 23.37
CA MET A 420 -8.78 -19.22 22.55
C MET A 420 -9.68 -18.43 21.60
N SER A 421 -10.43 -17.47 22.14
CA SER A 421 -11.28 -16.61 21.32
C SER A 421 -10.47 -15.75 20.34
N CYS A 422 -9.28 -15.28 20.73
CA CYS A 422 -8.40 -14.50 19.85
C CYS A 422 -7.99 -15.26 18.59
N TYR A 423 -7.42 -16.48 18.69
CA TYR A 423 -7.00 -17.19 17.48
C TYR A 423 -8.20 -17.61 16.61
N SER A 424 -9.39 -17.80 17.21
CA SER A 424 -10.61 -18.12 16.47
C SER A 424 -11.29 -16.91 15.81
N ASN A 425 -10.95 -15.69 16.25
CA ASN A 425 -11.43 -14.46 15.62
C ASN A 425 -10.80 -14.30 14.23
N SER A 426 -11.62 -13.93 13.24
CA SER A 426 -11.23 -13.89 11.83
C SER A 426 -10.72 -12.52 11.35
N ILE A 427 -11.14 -11.43 11.99
CA ILE A 427 -10.89 -10.07 11.50
C ILE A 427 -10.04 -9.31 12.51
N PHE A 428 -8.88 -8.82 12.08
CA PHE A 428 -7.95 -8.01 12.88
C PHE A 428 -7.71 -8.57 14.29
N THR A 429 -7.41 -9.87 14.37
CA THR A 429 -6.99 -10.46 15.64
C THR A 429 -5.75 -9.72 16.14
N PRO A 430 -5.78 -9.17 17.37
CA PRO A 430 -4.64 -8.43 17.90
C PRO A 430 -3.48 -9.38 18.16
N VAL A 431 -2.31 -9.04 17.63
CA VAL A 431 -1.08 -9.81 17.78
C VAL A 431 0.08 -8.93 18.24
N THR A 432 1.10 -9.57 18.80
CA THR A 432 2.43 -8.99 19.03
C THR A 432 3.45 -9.63 18.08
N HIS A 433 4.71 -9.21 18.17
CA HIS A 433 5.80 -9.73 17.35
C HIS A 433 6.96 -10.24 18.23
N THR A 434 7.69 -11.26 17.78
CA THR A 434 8.78 -11.88 18.56
C THR A 434 9.86 -10.85 18.94
N LEU A 435 10.27 -9.98 18.00
CA LEU A 435 11.20 -8.88 18.29
C LEU A 435 10.70 -7.91 19.36
N VAL A 436 9.39 -7.70 19.47
CA VAL A 436 8.84 -6.84 20.53
C VAL A 436 9.00 -7.52 21.89
N ARG A 437 8.79 -8.84 21.94
CA ARG A 437 9.01 -9.61 23.18
C ARG A 437 10.49 -9.58 23.61
N GLU A 438 11.40 -9.60 22.64
CA GLU A 438 12.85 -9.59 22.90
C GLU A 438 13.38 -8.20 23.26
N LEU A 439 12.96 -7.16 22.53
CA LEU A 439 13.54 -5.82 22.61
C LEU A 439 12.74 -4.84 23.47
N ALA A 440 11.47 -5.14 23.78
CA ALA A 440 10.60 -4.35 24.63
C ALA A 440 9.82 -5.25 25.60
N PRO A 441 10.50 -5.95 26.53
CA PRO A 441 9.87 -6.88 27.47
C PRO A 441 8.82 -6.22 28.38
N ASP A 442 8.97 -4.93 28.64
CA ASP A 442 8.03 -4.13 29.45
C ASP A 442 6.79 -3.66 28.65
N CYS A 443 6.69 -4.01 27.36
CA CYS A 443 5.53 -3.67 26.55
C CYS A 443 4.27 -4.33 27.15
N PRO A 444 3.23 -3.57 27.52
CA PRO A 444 2.08 -4.17 28.18
C PRO A 444 1.34 -5.18 27.26
N LEU A 445 1.39 -4.98 25.94
CA LEU A 445 0.76 -5.85 24.92
C LEU A 445 1.56 -7.14 24.60
N ILE A 446 2.65 -7.41 25.33
CA ILE A 446 3.52 -8.58 25.10
C ILE A 446 2.79 -9.93 25.25
N SER A 447 1.69 -9.94 26.02
CA SER A 447 0.88 -11.13 26.32
C SER A 447 0.01 -11.61 25.15
N PHE A 448 -0.16 -10.77 24.10
CA PHE A 448 -0.85 -11.16 22.88
C PHE A 448 -0.12 -12.28 22.15
N LEU A 449 -0.86 -13.04 21.35
CA LEU A 449 -0.28 -14.08 20.49
C LEU A 449 0.59 -13.45 19.41
N THR A 450 1.62 -14.15 18.93
CA THR A 450 2.21 -13.83 17.62
C THR A 450 1.34 -14.39 16.49
N VAL A 451 1.55 -13.93 15.25
CA VAL A 451 0.90 -14.52 14.07
C VAL A 451 1.20 -16.02 13.99
N GLN A 452 2.45 -16.41 14.20
CA GLN A 452 2.88 -17.81 14.23
C GLN A 452 2.13 -18.64 15.28
N GLU A 453 1.95 -18.13 16.49
CA GLU A 453 1.20 -18.82 17.55
C GLU A 453 -0.28 -18.96 17.21
N ALA A 454 -0.90 -17.91 16.66
CA ALA A 454 -2.30 -17.93 16.25
C ALA A 454 -2.54 -18.95 15.11
N GLN A 455 -1.66 -18.97 14.10
CA GLN A 455 -1.73 -19.95 13.01
C GLN A 455 -1.54 -21.38 13.53
N ARG A 456 -0.51 -21.63 14.36
CA ARG A 456 -0.32 -22.97 14.96
C ARG A 456 -1.54 -23.43 15.73
N ALA A 457 -2.20 -22.54 16.49
CA ALA A 457 -3.42 -22.85 17.21
C ALA A 457 -4.58 -23.20 16.26
N LEU A 458 -4.73 -22.49 15.14
CA LEU A 458 -5.75 -22.78 14.12
C LEU A 458 -5.57 -24.17 13.49
N PHE A 459 -4.35 -24.56 13.15
CA PHE A 459 -4.07 -25.92 12.64
C PHE A 459 -4.22 -26.99 13.73
N SER A 460 -3.73 -26.73 14.95
CA SER A 460 -3.81 -27.68 16.06
C SER A 460 -5.24 -27.89 16.56
N SER A 461 -6.14 -26.94 16.30
CA SER A 461 -7.58 -27.03 16.61
C SER A 461 -8.41 -27.60 15.46
N PHE A 462 -7.78 -28.04 14.36
CA PHE A 462 -8.45 -28.59 13.17
C PHE A 462 -9.41 -27.60 12.48
N LEU A 463 -9.25 -26.30 12.72
CA LEU A 463 -9.97 -25.26 11.98
C LEU A 463 -9.38 -25.07 10.58
N LEU A 464 -8.08 -25.33 10.43
CA LEU A 464 -7.31 -25.35 9.19
C LEU A 464 -6.60 -26.69 9.01
N ASP A 465 -6.41 -27.09 7.76
CA ASP A 465 -5.82 -28.38 7.39
C ASP A 465 -4.44 -28.21 6.76
N ALA A 466 -3.50 -29.08 7.14
CA ALA A 466 -2.21 -29.17 6.46
C ALA A 466 -2.39 -29.59 4.99
N GLN A 467 -1.51 -29.08 4.12
CA GLN A 467 -1.59 -29.29 2.67
C GLN A 467 -0.21 -29.58 2.11
N LEU A 468 -0.19 -30.30 0.99
CA LEU A 468 0.99 -30.60 0.18
C LEU A 468 1.07 -29.61 -0.99
N PHE A 469 2.20 -28.96 -1.09
CA PHE A 469 2.60 -28.12 -2.20
C PHE A 469 3.87 -28.68 -2.85
N GLY A 470 4.22 -28.19 -4.03
CA GLY A 470 5.52 -28.51 -4.60
C GLY A 470 5.86 -27.77 -5.88
N ILE A 471 7.05 -28.06 -6.38
CA ILE A 471 7.50 -27.62 -7.70
C ILE A 471 7.50 -28.82 -8.65
N TYR A 472 6.91 -28.64 -9.83
CA TYR A 472 6.75 -29.65 -10.86
C TYR A 472 7.49 -29.23 -12.13
N GLY A 473 8.34 -30.09 -12.70
CA GLY A 473 9.15 -29.80 -13.88
C GLY A 473 10.04 -30.96 -14.27
N ASN A 474 10.77 -30.84 -15.38
CA ASN A 474 11.63 -31.95 -15.86
C ASN A 474 12.86 -32.18 -14.98
N ASP A 475 13.54 -31.10 -14.59
CA ASP A 475 14.61 -31.13 -13.59
C ASP A 475 14.45 -29.95 -12.61
N VAL A 476 13.88 -30.26 -11.45
CA VAL A 476 13.64 -29.30 -10.36
C VAL A 476 14.35 -29.72 -9.08
N SER A 477 15.31 -30.65 -9.20
CA SER A 477 16.05 -31.20 -8.07
C SER A 477 16.92 -30.14 -7.37
N GLN A 478 17.45 -29.19 -8.14
CA GLN A 478 18.26 -28.06 -7.66
C GLN A 478 17.43 -26.79 -7.39
N SER A 479 16.10 -26.86 -7.47
CA SER A 479 15.27 -25.69 -7.22
C SER A 479 15.36 -25.24 -5.76
N LEU A 480 15.43 -23.92 -5.53
CA LEU A 480 15.37 -23.32 -4.20
C LEU A 480 13.92 -23.16 -3.69
N SER A 481 12.90 -23.40 -4.53
CA SER A 481 11.49 -23.25 -4.15
C SER A 481 11.11 -24.06 -2.91
N PRO A 482 11.51 -25.34 -2.73
CA PRO A 482 11.23 -26.08 -1.51
C PRO A 482 11.84 -25.44 -0.26
N ALA A 483 13.10 -25.01 -0.32
CA ALA A 483 13.75 -24.34 0.83
C ALA A 483 13.03 -23.03 1.18
N MET A 484 12.72 -22.21 0.17
CA MET A 484 12.03 -20.93 0.33
C MET A 484 10.63 -21.09 0.92
N HIS A 485 9.79 -21.96 0.35
CA HIS A 485 8.41 -22.12 0.81
C HIS A 485 8.31 -22.83 2.16
N ASN A 486 9.12 -23.86 2.44
CA ASN A 486 9.12 -24.51 3.75
C ASN A 486 9.61 -23.55 4.86
N ALA A 487 10.60 -22.69 4.58
CA ALA A 487 11.00 -21.65 5.53
C ALA A 487 9.87 -20.66 5.81
N ALA A 488 9.14 -20.23 4.78
CA ALA A 488 7.98 -19.35 4.94
C ALA A 488 6.85 -20.02 5.74
N PHE A 489 6.53 -21.29 5.47
CA PHE A 489 5.54 -22.05 6.24
C PHE A 489 5.95 -22.18 7.72
N GLN A 490 7.23 -22.47 7.99
CA GLN A 490 7.74 -22.55 9.36
C GLN A 490 7.64 -21.21 10.09
N LEU A 491 8.05 -20.12 9.44
CA LEU A 491 7.96 -18.77 10.00
C LEU A 491 6.51 -18.44 10.38
N LEU A 492 5.55 -18.70 9.47
CA LEU A 492 4.13 -18.44 9.66
C LEU A 492 3.41 -19.46 10.56
N GLY A 493 4.08 -20.51 11.03
CA GLY A 493 3.47 -21.52 11.89
C GLY A 493 2.50 -22.46 11.17
N MET A 494 2.64 -22.59 9.86
CA MET A 494 1.80 -23.44 9.02
C MET A 494 2.46 -24.81 8.82
N PRO A 495 1.76 -25.94 9.06
CA PRO A 495 2.32 -27.29 8.93
C PRO A 495 2.26 -27.83 7.49
N HIS A 496 2.28 -26.96 6.48
CA HIS A 496 2.31 -27.37 5.08
C HIS A 496 3.66 -28.00 4.73
N ARG A 497 3.69 -28.80 3.66
CA ARG A 497 4.93 -29.31 3.06
C ARG A 497 5.08 -28.78 1.64
N TYR A 498 6.31 -28.45 1.25
CA TYR A 498 6.66 -28.14 -0.14
C TYR A 498 7.74 -29.11 -0.64
N GLU A 499 7.46 -29.85 -1.71
CA GLU A 499 8.32 -30.92 -2.23
C GLU A 499 8.71 -30.72 -3.71
N SER A 500 9.72 -31.44 -4.19
CA SER A 500 10.15 -31.41 -5.59
C SER A 500 9.63 -32.62 -6.36
N PHE A 501 8.99 -32.36 -7.49
CA PHE A 501 8.43 -33.37 -8.38
C PHE A 501 9.09 -33.29 -9.77
N SER A 502 10.30 -33.85 -9.89
CA SER A 502 10.97 -34.01 -11.18
C SER A 502 10.26 -35.09 -12.01
N ARG A 503 9.62 -34.72 -13.11
CA ARG A 503 8.82 -35.59 -13.99
C ARG A 503 9.02 -35.22 -15.45
N THR A 504 9.02 -36.22 -16.31
CA THR A 504 9.25 -36.03 -17.76
C THR A 504 7.95 -35.82 -18.54
N SER A 505 6.80 -36.12 -17.94
CA SER A 505 5.48 -36.06 -18.58
C SER A 505 4.45 -35.42 -17.68
N LEU A 506 3.70 -34.45 -18.21
CA LEU A 506 2.64 -33.74 -17.51
C LEU A 506 1.55 -34.67 -16.93
N ALA A 507 1.33 -35.84 -17.51
CA ALA A 507 0.39 -36.85 -16.99
C ALA A 507 0.74 -37.32 -15.57
N ASP A 508 2.03 -37.22 -15.17
CA ASP A 508 2.47 -37.56 -13.81
C ASP A 508 1.98 -36.55 -12.75
N LEU A 509 1.27 -35.49 -13.16
CA LEU A 509 0.61 -34.54 -12.27
C LEU A 509 -0.72 -35.10 -11.72
N ASP A 510 -1.38 -36.03 -12.40
CA ASP A 510 -2.69 -36.57 -12.00
C ASP A 510 -2.70 -37.18 -10.59
N PRO A 511 -1.71 -37.99 -10.17
CA PRO A 511 -1.68 -38.53 -8.80
C PRO A 511 -1.58 -37.42 -7.75
N LEU A 512 -0.86 -36.34 -8.06
CA LEU A 512 -0.72 -35.20 -7.16
C LEU A 512 -2.02 -34.42 -7.05
N ILE A 513 -2.70 -34.15 -8.18
CA ILE A 513 -4.00 -33.46 -8.19
C ILE A 513 -5.08 -34.27 -7.46
N ASN A 514 -5.02 -35.60 -7.55
CA ASN A 514 -5.99 -36.48 -6.90
C ASN A 514 -5.74 -36.67 -5.39
N ASP A 515 -4.60 -36.22 -4.85
CA ASP A 515 -4.33 -36.24 -3.42
C ASP A 515 -5.23 -35.20 -2.71
N PRO A 516 -6.08 -35.59 -1.73
CA PRO A 516 -6.92 -34.65 -1.00
C PRO A 516 -6.15 -33.56 -0.26
N SER A 517 -4.87 -33.78 0.05
CA SER A 517 -4.00 -32.80 0.69
C SER A 517 -3.37 -31.81 -0.30
N PHE A 518 -3.52 -32.01 -1.61
CA PHE A 518 -2.94 -31.12 -2.61
C PHE A 518 -3.50 -29.69 -2.48
N GLY A 519 -2.60 -28.75 -2.20
CA GLY A 519 -2.88 -27.32 -2.11
C GLY A 519 -2.55 -26.55 -3.38
N GLY A 520 -1.56 -27.02 -4.16
CA GLY A 520 -1.11 -26.37 -5.38
C GLY A 520 0.34 -26.71 -5.75
N ALA A 521 0.78 -26.26 -6.92
CA ALA A 521 2.16 -26.49 -7.37
C ALA A 521 2.70 -25.31 -8.20
N SER A 522 3.99 -25.03 -8.05
CA SER A 522 4.71 -24.20 -9.01
C SER A 522 5.08 -25.06 -10.22
N ILE A 523 4.82 -24.55 -11.42
CA ILE A 523 5.12 -25.23 -12.69
C ILE A 523 6.38 -24.61 -13.30
N SER A 524 7.39 -25.44 -13.51
CA SER A 524 8.67 -25.09 -14.11
C SER A 524 8.74 -25.55 -15.57
N ALA A 525 9.85 -25.25 -16.22
CA ALA A 525 10.12 -25.72 -17.58
C ALA A 525 10.13 -27.26 -17.65
N PRO A 526 9.67 -27.84 -18.78
CA PRO A 526 9.11 -27.19 -19.97
C PRO A 526 7.59 -26.96 -19.93
N PHE A 527 6.90 -27.29 -18.84
CA PHE A 527 5.44 -27.51 -18.85
C PHE A 527 4.57 -26.25 -18.71
N LYS A 528 5.15 -25.06 -18.57
CA LYS A 528 4.37 -23.83 -18.28
C LYS A 528 3.29 -23.51 -19.32
N ALA A 529 3.50 -23.86 -20.60
CA ALA A 529 2.48 -23.70 -21.64
C ALA A 529 1.51 -24.89 -21.65
N ASP A 530 2.03 -26.12 -21.63
CA ASP A 530 1.23 -27.34 -21.77
C ASP A 530 0.24 -27.55 -20.62
N VAL A 531 0.61 -27.13 -19.40
CA VAL A 531 -0.24 -27.23 -18.20
C VAL A 531 -1.53 -26.42 -18.30
N MET A 532 -1.61 -25.44 -19.21
CA MET A 532 -2.83 -24.69 -19.45
C MET A 532 -4.01 -25.58 -19.86
N SER A 533 -3.75 -26.75 -20.44
CA SER A 533 -4.77 -27.74 -20.79
C SER A 533 -5.36 -28.49 -19.60
N TYR A 534 -4.69 -28.47 -18.44
CA TYR A 534 -5.15 -29.08 -17.19
C TYR A 534 -5.94 -28.11 -16.31
N VAL A 535 -5.93 -26.82 -16.66
CA VAL A 535 -6.49 -25.75 -15.82
C VAL A 535 -7.93 -25.46 -16.22
N ASP A 536 -8.85 -25.50 -15.26
CA ASP A 536 -10.26 -25.19 -15.47
C ASP A 536 -10.52 -23.68 -15.50
N LEU A 537 -9.85 -22.94 -14.62
CA LEU A 537 -9.99 -21.49 -14.46
C LEU A 537 -8.63 -20.82 -14.51
N MET A 538 -8.50 -19.70 -15.21
CA MET A 538 -7.20 -19.04 -15.37
C MET A 538 -7.28 -17.55 -15.14
N SER A 539 -6.23 -17.03 -14.52
CA SER A 539 -6.06 -15.60 -14.32
C SER A 539 -5.94 -14.86 -15.67
N PRO A 540 -6.48 -13.63 -15.82
CA PRO A 540 -6.39 -12.88 -17.08
C PRO A 540 -4.95 -12.68 -17.57
N GLU A 541 -4.01 -12.55 -16.63
CA GLU A 541 -2.57 -12.38 -16.85
C GLU A 541 -1.96 -13.65 -17.41
N ALA A 542 -2.23 -14.81 -16.81
CA ALA A 542 -1.73 -16.10 -17.32
C ALA A 542 -2.26 -16.39 -18.73
N LYS A 543 -3.51 -16.03 -19.00
CA LYS A 543 -4.11 -16.14 -20.35
C LYS A 543 -3.45 -15.20 -21.35
N ALA A 544 -3.20 -13.94 -20.98
CA ALA A 544 -2.54 -12.95 -21.83
C ALA A 544 -1.08 -13.34 -22.12
N ILE A 545 -0.36 -13.85 -21.11
CA ILE A 545 1.02 -14.34 -21.25
C ILE A 545 1.06 -15.62 -22.08
N GLY A 546 0.06 -16.49 -21.94
CA GLY A 546 0.03 -17.81 -22.57
C GLY A 546 0.92 -18.82 -21.85
N ALA A 547 1.02 -18.70 -20.52
CA ALA A 547 1.77 -19.63 -19.67
C ALA A 547 1.29 -19.57 -18.22
N VAL A 548 1.23 -20.73 -17.55
CA VAL A 548 0.92 -20.89 -16.13
C VAL A 548 2.16 -21.39 -15.40
N ASN A 549 2.57 -20.69 -14.34
CA ASN A 549 3.67 -21.11 -13.46
C ASN A 549 3.18 -21.48 -12.05
N THR A 550 1.89 -21.26 -11.74
CA THR A 550 1.31 -21.48 -10.41
C THR A 550 -0.04 -22.14 -10.58
N LEU A 551 -0.18 -23.37 -10.08
CA LEU A 551 -1.44 -24.08 -9.94
C LEU A 551 -1.95 -23.96 -8.52
N VAL A 552 -3.24 -23.68 -8.38
CA VAL A 552 -3.96 -23.69 -7.11
C VAL A 552 -5.07 -24.72 -7.20
N SER A 553 -5.13 -25.62 -6.22
CA SER A 553 -6.24 -26.56 -6.11
C SER A 553 -7.47 -25.84 -5.57
N LEU A 554 -8.58 -25.91 -6.29
CA LEU A 554 -9.89 -25.49 -5.79
C LEU A 554 -10.70 -26.71 -5.31
N LYS A 555 -11.38 -26.54 -4.19
CA LYS A 555 -12.34 -27.48 -3.58
C LYS A 555 -13.79 -27.15 -3.97
N SER A 556 -13.99 -26.05 -4.69
CA SER A 556 -15.24 -25.69 -5.37
C SER A 556 -14.97 -25.27 -6.82
N ALA A 557 -16.00 -25.28 -7.67
CA ALA A 557 -15.92 -24.80 -9.05
C ALA A 557 -15.93 -23.25 -9.16
N SER A 558 -16.00 -22.53 -8.03
CA SER A 558 -15.95 -21.06 -8.00
C SER A 558 -14.54 -20.54 -7.74
N ALA A 559 -14.14 -19.47 -8.41
CA ALA A 559 -12.92 -18.73 -8.11
C ALA A 559 -12.94 -18.06 -6.72
N ASP A 560 -14.10 -17.91 -6.08
CA ASP A 560 -14.21 -17.40 -4.70
C ASP A 560 -13.49 -18.32 -3.70
N ASP A 561 -13.34 -19.60 -4.04
CA ASP A 561 -12.61 -20.59 -3.26
C ASP A 561 -11.11 -20.28 -3.12
N LEU A 562 -10.56 -19.40 -3.98
CA LEU A 562 -9.20 -18.86 -3.81
C LEU A 562 -9.01 -18.10 -2.50
N LEU A 563 -10.10 -17.67 -1.87
CA LEU A 563 -10.13 -17.01 -0.57
C LEU A 563 -10.26 -18.00 0.60
N ASP A 564 -10.69 -19.25 0.34
CA ASP A 564 -10.88 -20.29 1.36
C ASP A 564 -9.69 -21.27 1.40
N ARG A 565 -8.50 -20.73 1.71
CA ARG A 565 -7.23 -21.50 1.74
C ARG A 565 -7.11 -22.39 2.98
N ASN A 566 -6.17 -23.35 2.96
CA ASN A 566 -5.88 -24.25 4.09
C ASN A 566 -7.07 -25.15 4.48
N LYS A 567 -7.75 -25.69 3.46
CA LYS A 567 -8.77 -26.73 3.57
C LYS A 567 -8.35 -27.94 2.73
N ALA A 568 -8.24 -29.08 3.38
CA ALA A 568 -7.98 -30.34 2.69
C ALA A 568 -9.30 -30.87 2.11
N GLY A 569 -9.21 -31.59 1.01
CA GLY A 569 -10.36 -32.12 0.31
C GLY A 569 -10.04 -32.45 -1.13
N LYS A 570 -10.95 -33.17 -1.79
CA LYS A 570 -10.81 -33.51 -3.20
C LYS A 570 -10.72 -32.23 -4.04
N THR A 571 -9.76 -32.16 -4.95
CA THR A 571 -9.70 -31.10 -5.96
C THR A 571 -10.89 -31.24 -6.92
N VAL A 572 -11.67 -30.17 -7.03
CA VAL A 572 -12.85 -30.06 -7.92
C VAL A 572 -12.48 -29.33 -9.20
N ALA A 573 -11.61 -28.33 -9.11
CA ALA A 573 -11.11 -27.56 -10.25
C ALA A 573 -9.67 -27.09 -9.97
N LEU A 574 -8.94 -26.75 -11.03
CA LEU A 574 -7.62 -26.15 -10.98
C LEU A 574 -7.67 -24.70 -11.45
N PHE A 575 -7.05 -23.83 -10.66
CA PHE A 575 -6.81 -22.45 -11.04
C PHE A 575 -5.35 -22.23 -11.46
N GLY A 576 -5.14 -21.66 -12.65
CA GLY A 576 -3.82 -21.35 -13.19
C GLY A 576 -3.51 -19.87 -13.13
N GLU A 577 -2.35 -19.53 -12.58
CA GLU A 577 -1.82 -18.18 -12.49
C GLU A 577 -0.37 -18.11 -13.02
N ASN A 578 0.06 -16.90 -13.35
CA ASN A 578 1.42 -16.60 -13.69
C ASN A 578 1.96 -15.53 -12.72
N THR A 579 2.96 -15.89 -11.93
CA THR A 579 3.62 -14.99 -10.96
C THR A 579 4.99 -14.52 -11.43
N ASP A 580 5.50 -15.02 -12.56
CA ASP A 580 6.78 -14.60 -13.14
C ASP A 580 6.76 -13.10 -13.49
N TRP A 581 5.68 -12.65 -14.14
CA TRP A 581 5.51 -11.25 -14.51
C TRP A 581 5.43 -10.36 -13.26
N LEU A 582 4.84 -10.85 -12.16
CA LEU A 582 4.73 -10.12 -10.91
C LEU A 582 6.09 -9.95 -10.24
N GLY A 583 6.96 -10.96 -10.31
CA GLY A 583 8.34 -10.87 -9.88
C GLY A 583 9.10 -9.79 -10.65
N ILE A 584 9.05 -9.84 -11.98
CA ILE A 584 9.68 -8.83 -12.86
C ILE A 584 9.12 -7.43 -12.59
N TYR A 585 7.80 -7.30 -12.51
CA TYR A 585 7.09 -6.06 -12.20
C TYR A 585 7.60 -5.44 -10.89
N LYS A 586 7.64 -6.24 -9.83
CA LYS A 586 8.13 -5.81 -8.52
C LYS A 586 9.61 -5.45 -8.57
N CYS A 587 10.47 -6.22 -9.25
CA CYS A 587 11.88 -5.90 -9.41
C CYS A 587 12.11 -4.53 -10.07
N ILE A 588 11.36 -4.22 -11.14
CA ILE A 588 11.43 -2.91 -11.81
C ILE A 588 10.95 -1.83 -10.85
N LEU A 589 9.73 -1.97 -10.32
CA LEU A 589 9.15 -0.98 -9.42
C LEU A 589 10.04 -0.75 -8.19
N GLN A 590 10.72 -1.79 -7.69
CA GLN A 590 11.58 -1.78 -6.52
C GLN A 590 12.98 -1.19 -6.75
N ASN A 591 13.46 -1.14 -7.99
CA ASN A 591 14.83 -0.70 -8.28
C ASN A 591 14.91 0.49 -9.24
N LEU A 592 13.81 0.88 -9.87
CA LEU A 592 13.74 2.10 -10.67
C LEU A 592 13.73 3.32 -9.76
N SER A 593 14.60 4.29 -10.05
CA SER A 593 14.68 5.53 -9.28
C SER A 593 13.50 6.47 -9.61
N PRO A 594 13.08 7.35 -8.68
CA PRO A 594 11.94 8.25 -8.92
C PRO A 594 12.14 9.20 -10.13
N ILE A 595 13.39 9.54 -10.45
CA ILE A 595 13.72 10.32 -11.65
C ILE A 595 13.45 9.55 -12.96
N ASN A 596 13.56 8.22 -12.92
CA ASN A 596 13.29 7.31 -14.01
C ASN A 596 11.89 6.69 -13.95
N ALA A 597 11.00 7.19 -13.08
CA ALA A 597 9.60 6.78 -13.04
C ALA A 597 9.01 6.76 -14.46
N VAL A 598 8.14 5.79 -14.74
CA VAL A 598 7.63 5.56 -16.10
C VAL A 598 6.86 6.79 -16.58
N ARG A 599 7.26 7.32 -17.74
CA ARG A 599 6.73 8.52 -18.39
C ARG A 599 6.61 8.26 -19.89
N LEU A 600 6.01 9.20 -20.62
CA LEU A 600 5.85 9.15 -22.09
C LEU A 600 7.14 8.91 -22.88
N ARG A 601 8.31 9.17 -22.30
CA ARG A 601 9.63 9.02 -22.94
C ARG A 601 10.41 7.79 -22.45
N THR A 602 9.84 7.01 -21.53
CA THR A 602 10.49 5.82 -20.98
C THR A 602 10.57 4.74 -22.03
N THR A 603 11.75 4.14 -22.17
CA THR A 603 11.98 3.06 -23.14
C THR A 603 12.54 1.83 -22.42
N ALA A 604 12.06 0.66 -22.80
CA ALA A 604 12.55 -0.62 -22.30
C ALA A 604 13.05 -1.52 -23.44
N VAL A 605 13.92 -2.47 -23.12
CA VAL A 605 14.34 -3.53 -24.05
C VAL A 605 14.26 -4.90 -23.37
N VAL A 606 13.73 -5.88 -24.11
CA VAL A 606 13.64 -7.29 -23.72
C VAL A 606 14.51 -8.12 -24.66
N LEU A 607 15.41 -8.92 -24.09
CA LEU A 607 16.30 -9.81 -24.83
C LEU A 607 15.82 -11.26 -24.66
N GLY A 608 15.50 -11.90 -25.78
CA GLY A 608 14.87 -13.22 -25.84
C GLY A 608 13.39 -13.14 -26.22
N ALA A 609 12.85 -14.28 -26.66
CA ALA A 609 11.43 -14.43 -27.05
C ALA A 609 10.78 -15.71 -26.47
N GLY A 610 11.29 -16.20 -25.34
CA GLY A 610 10.74 -17.38 -24.64
C GLY A 610 9.55 -17.06 -23.71
N GLY A 611 9.12 -18.04 -22.91
CA GLY A 611 8.03 -17.86 -21.95
C GLY A 611 8.29 -16.73 -20.93
N MET A 612 9.53 -16.60 -20.46
CA MET A 612 9.92 -15.49 -19.57
C MET A 612 9.85 -14.13 -20.27
N ALA A 613 10.16 -14.06 -21.57
CA ALA A 613 10.05 -12.82 -22.34
C ALA A 613 8.60 -12.36 -22.47
N ARG A 614 7.63 -13.30 -22.60
CA ARG A 614 6.19 -12.98 -22.57
C ARG A 614 5.77 -12.36 -21.24
N ALA A 615 6.24 -12.94 -20.12
CA ALA A 615 6.00 -12.39 -18.79
C ALA A 615 6.67 -11.01 -18.61
N ALA A 616 7.88 -10.81 -19.13
CA ALA A 616 8.60 -9.54 -19.09
C ALA A 616 7.89 -8.44 -19.88
N VAL A 617 7.46 -8.73 -21.11
CA VAL A 617 6.68 -7.81 -21.93
C VAL A 617 5.36 -7.47 -21.25
N TYR A 618 4.65 -8.46 -20.72
CA TYR A 618 3.42 -8.21 -19.95
C TYR A 618 3.68 -7.28 -18.76
N ALA A 619 4.73 -7.51 -17.96
CA ALA A 619 5.10 -6.63 -16.85
C ALA A 619 5.37 -5.18 -17.30
N LEU A 620 6.06 -4.98 -18.42
CA LEU A 620 6.34 -3.65 -18.98
C LEU A 620 5.09 -2.94 -19.49
N VAL A 621 4.18 -3.66 -20.16
CA VAL A 621 2.87 -3.12 -20.58
C VAL A 621 2.03 -2.75 -19.36
N ARG A 622 2.05 -3.57 -18.30
CA ARG A 622 1.38 -3.27 -17.02
C ARG A 622 1.96 -2.04 -16.31
N LEU A 623 3.26 -1.80 -16.47
CA LEU A 623 3.93 -0.58 -16.00
C LEU A 623 3.65 0.64 -16.88
N HIS A 624 2.89 0.49 -17.98
CA HIS A 624 2.60 1.52 -18.97
C HIS A 624 3.87 2.09 -19.64
N VAL A 625 4.89 1.24 -19.83
CA VAL A 625 6.08 1.65 -20.58
C VAL A 625 5.66 1.90 -22.04
N PRO A 626 5.85 3.13 -22.57
CA PRO A 626 5.27 3.51 -23.85
C PRO A 626 6.00 2.87 -25.04
N THR A 627 7.31 2.63 -24.93
CA THR A 627 8.11 2.02 -26.02
C THR A 627 8.88 0.82 -25.49
N ILE A 628 8.63 -0.35 -26.07
CA ILE A 628 9.27 -1.61 -25.68
C ILE A 628 9.95 -2.23 -26.92
N TYR A 629 11.27 -2.38 -26.87
CA TYR A 629 12.04 -3.07 -27.91
C TYR A 629 12.20 -4.55 -27.56
N VAL A 630 12.09 -5.43 -28.55
CA VAL A 630 12.31 -6.87 -28.40
C VAL A 630 13.41 -7.30 -29.36
N HIS A 631 14.41 -8.01 -28.84
CA HIS A 631 15.47 -8.62 -29.62
C HIS A 631 15.55 -10.12 -29.34
N ASN A 632 15.66 -10.95 -30.37
CA ASN A 632 15.89 -12.38 -30.23
C ASN A 632 16.75 -12.91 -31.38
N ARG A 633 17.53 -13.98 -31.14
CA ARG A 633 18.38 -14.61 -32.17
C ARG A 633 17.59 -15.07 -33.40
N THR A 634 16.37 -15.56 -33.20
CA THR A 634 15.46 -15.95 -34.28
C THR A 634 14.39 -14.88 -34.40
N THR A 635 14.47 -14.05 -35.45
CA THR A 635 13.60 -12.88 -35.66
C THR A 635 12.12 -13.24 -35.64
N GLN A 636 11.73 -14.33 -36.30
CA GLN A 636 10.34 -14.80 -36.33
C GLN A 636 9.72 -14.98 -34.93
N LYS A 637 10.49 -15.47 -33.94
CA LYS A 637 9.97 -15.62 -32.57
C LYS A 637 9.74 -14.28 -31.88
N ALA A 638 10.57 -13.28 -32.18
CA ALA A 638 10.36 -11.92 -31.69
C ALA A 638 9.16 -11.27 -32.39
N GLU A 639 8.98 -11.49 -33.69
CA GLU A 639 7.80 -11.03 -34.45
C GLU A 639 6.51 -11.58 -33.86
N GLU A 640 6.45 -12.89 -33.57
CA GLU A 640 5.30 -13.52 -32.91
C GLU A 640 5.01 -12.90 -31.54
N LEU A 641 6.05 -12.63 -30.74
CA LEU A 641 5.91 -11.97 -29.44
C LEU A 641 5.39 -10.54 -29.58
N VAL A 642 5.91 -9.77 -30.54
CA VAL A 642 5.45 -8.41 -30.82
C VAL A 642 3.99 -8.43 -31.28
N GLN A 643 3.63 -9.29 -32.24
CA GLN A 643 2.25 -9.44 -32.72
C GLN A 643 1.26 -9.83 -31.61
N GLN A 644 1.69 -10.64 -30.64
CA GLN A 644 0.85 -11.02 -29.50
C GLN A 644 0.45 -9.82 -28.63
N PHE A 645 1.32 -8.83 -28.46
CA PHE A 645 1.15 -7.77 -27.47
C PHE A 645 0.99 -6.36 -28.06
N ASP A 646 1.32 -6.15 -29.33
CA ASP A 646 1.31 -4.83 -29.96
C ASP A 646 -0.11 -4.25 -30.04
N GLY A 647 -0.26 -2.97 -29.65
CA GLY A 647 -1.55 -2.28 -29.63
C GLY A 647 -2.58 -2.80 -28.61
N GLN A 648 -2.23 -3.78 -27.78
CA GLN A 648 -3.09 -4.27 -26.70
C GLN A 648 -3.02 -3.36 -25.48
N SER A 649 -4.18 -3.08 -24.89
CA SER A 649 -4.28 -2.42 -23.59
C SER A 649 -4.90 -3.42 -22.62
N PHE A 650 -4.14 -3.80 -21.59
CA PHE A 650 -4.64 -4.65 -20.52
C PHE A 650 -5.11 -3.77 -19.36
N THR A 651 -6.20 -3.02 -19.53
CA THR A 651 -6.86 -2.37 -18.38
C THR A 651 -7.71 -3.39 -17.63
N SER A 652 -7.74 -3.34 -16.30
CA SER A 652 -8.55 -4.27 -15.50
C SER A 652 -10.04 -4.03 -15.76
N HIS A 653 -10.80 -5.08 -16.04
CA HIS A 653 -12.22 -5.06 -16.45
C HIS A 653 -13.22 -4.39 -15.47
N THR A 654 -12.79 -3.85 -14.34
CA THR A 654 -13.65 -3.15 -13.36
C THR A 654 -14.12 -1.76 -13.82
N GLU A 655 -13.47 -1.12 -14.78
CA GLU A 655 -13.83 0.24 -15.23
C GLU A 655 -14.83 0.27 -16.40
N SER A 656 -15.02 -0.84 -17.12
CA SER A 656 -15.78 -0.85 -18.38
C SER A 656 -17.32 -0.89 -18.25
N ARG A 657 -17.87 -1.07 -17.04
CA ARG A 657 -19.33 -1.27 -16.85
C ARG A 657 -20.15 -0.01 -16.53
N ARG A 658 -19.58 1.20 -16.64
CA ARG A 658 -20.34 2.45 -16.34
C ARG A 658 -20.48 3.49 -17.45
N ASN A 659 -19.93 3.29 -18.65
CA ASN A 659 -20.07 4.29 -19.71
C ASN A 659 -20.92 3.77 -20.88
N SER A 660 -22.23 3.97 -20.79
CA SER A 660 -23.10 4.05 -21.97
C SER A 660 -23.22 5.51 -22.40
N GLU A 661 -22.81 5.76 -23.64
CA GLU A 661 -23.28 6.82 -24.56
C GLU A 661 -23.32 8.27 -24.04
N SER A 662 -22.16 8.94 -24.03
CA SER A 662 -21.95 10.28 -24.63
C SER A 662 -20.63 10.89 -24.14
N ASP A 663 -19.50 10.59 -24.78
CA ASP A 663 -18.29 11.41 -24.65
C ASP A 663 -17.31 11.08 -25.79
N SER A 664 -17.59 11.63 -26.97
CA SER A 664 -16.79 11.40 -28.17
C SER A 664 -15.60 12.38 -28.33
N HIS A 665 -15.31 13.23 -27.35
CA HIS A 665 -14.15 14.12 -27.42
C HIS A 665 -13.51 14.36 -26.04
N ARG A 666 -12.21 14.00 -25.92
CA ARG A 666 -11.24 14.31 -24.82
C ARG A 666 -10.78 13.16 -23.91
N ASN A 667 -10.88 11.91 -24.32
CA ASN A 667 -9.94 10.87 -23.83
C ASN A 667 -8.60 11.03 -24.57
N GLN A 668 -7.70 11.90 -24.08
CA GLN A 668 -6.30 11.84 -24.50
C GLN A 668 -5.64 10.64 -23.79
N ASP A 669 -5.58 9.55 -24.56
CA ASP A 669 -4.70 8.38 -24.48
C ASP A 669 -3.86 8.21 -23.22
N LEU A 670 -4.28 7.26 -22.35
CA LEU A 670 -3.31 6.37 -21.71
C LEU A 670 -2.59 5.64 -22.86
N SER A 671 -1.41 6.11 -23.25
CA SER A 671 -0.71 5.65 -24.45
C SER A 671 -0.55 4.14 -24.42
N LYS A 672 -1.17 3.44 -25.38
CA LYS A 672 -0.89 2.03 -25.64
C LYS A 672 0.61 1.83 -25.80
N SER A 673 1.18 0.86 -25.09
CA SER A 673 2.58 0.47 -25.29
C SER A 673 2.79 0.07 -26.74
N THR A 674 3.78 0.67 -27.39
CA THR A 674 4.20 0.31 -28.74
C THR A 674 5.36 -0.67 -28.65
N LEU A 675 5.21 -1.84 -29.26
CA LEU A 675 6.27 -2.84 -29.30
C LEU A 675 7.01 -2.74 -30.63
N ARG A 676 8.34 -2.79 -30.59
CA ARG A 676 9.20 -2.68 -31.77
C ARG A 676 10.24 -3.78 -31.79
N LEU A 677 10.57 -4.25 -32.99
CA LEU A 677 11.64 -5.21 -33.18
C LEU A 677 12.98 -4.48 -33.21
N LEU A 678 13.99 -5.13 -32.66
CA LEU A 678 15.37 -4.76 -32.82
C LEU A 678 16.10 -5.92 -33.51
N GLU A 679 16.46 -5.73 -34.78
CA GLU A 679 16.99 -6.79 -35.63
C GLU A 679 18.36 -7.28 -35.14
N SER A 680 19.22 -6.36 -34.69
CA SER A 680 20.59 -6.68 -34.29
C SER A 680 21.06 -5.87 -33.08
N LYS A 681 21.86 -6.51 -32.22
CA LYS A 681 22.60 -5.82 -31.14
C LYS A 681 23.74 -4.93 -31.65
N ALA A 682 24.19 -5.15 -32.89
CA ALA A 682 25.30 -4.39 -33.49
C ALA A 682 24.85 -3.04 -34.07
N GLU A 683 23.54 -2.82 -34.21
CA GLU A 683 22.99 -1.56 -34.73
C GLU A 683 23.04 -0.45 -33.67
N SER A 684 23.15 0.79 -34.16
CA SER A 684 22.99 1.97 -33.31
C SER A 684 21.58 2.03 -32.76
N TRP A 685 21.43 2.49 -31.51
CA TRP A 685 20.12 2.70 -30.91
C TRP A 685 19.25 3.62 -31.78
N PRO A 686 17.93 3.33 -31.95
CA PRO A 686 17.04 4.13 -32.79
C PRO A 686 17.06 5.61 -32.40
N SER A 687 17.25 6.50 -33.38
CA SER A 687 17.43 7.94 -33.15
C SER A 687 16.14 8.66 -32.74
N ASP A 688 14.98 8.06 -33.00
CA ASP A 688 13.66 8.54 -32.61
C ASP A 688 13.25 8.09 -31.20
N ALA A 689 14.07 7.28 -30.52
CA ALA A 689 13.81 6.76 -29.18
C ALA A 689 14.87 7.21 -28.17
N HIS A 690 14.43 7.43 -26.93
CA HIS A 690 15.35 7.64 -25.81
C HIS A 690 16.09 6.33 -25.48
N LEU A 691 17.30 6.46 -24.90
CA LEU A 691 18.04 5.30 -24.41
C LEU A 691 17.21 4.52 -23.38
N PRO A 692 17.35 3.18 -23.33
CA PRO A 692 16.53 2.37 -22.46
C PRO A 692 16.91 2.62 -21.00
N THR A 693 15.92 2.81 -20.14
CA THR A 693 16.08 2.89 -18.68
C THR A 693 15.69 1.59 -17.99
N ILE A 694 15.15 0.63 -18.73
CA ILE A 694 14.79 -0.71 -18.27
C ILE A 694 15.29 -1.74 -19.28
N ILE A 695 16.12 -2.69 -18.84
CA ILE A 695 16.68 -3.76 -19.66
C ILE A 695 16.34 -5.09 -19.00
N ILE A 696 15.77 -6.04 -19.75
CA ILE A 696 15.41 -7.37 -19.23
C ILE A 696 16.02 -8.42 -20.14
N SER A 697 16.91 -9.25 -19.61
CA SER A 697 17.43 -10.44 -20.28
C SER A 697 16.62 -11.66 -19.87
N CYS A 698 16.11 -12.39 -20.86
CA CYS A 698 15.40 -13.65 -20.73
C CYS A 698 16.11 -14.76 -21.53
N ILE A 699 17.41 -14.59 -21.78
CA ILE A 699 18.23 -15.53 -22.55
C ILE A 699 18.77 -16.58 -21.59
N THR A 700 18.44 -17.85 -21.83
CA THR A 700 18.95 -18.95 -21.01
C THR A 700 20.47 -19.08 -21.16
N THR A 701 21.20 -18.97 -20.06
CA THR A 701 22.67 -19.14 -20.01
C THR A 701 23.12 -20.59 -20.10
N GLN A 702 22.21 -21.56 -19.97
CA GLN A 702 22.45 -23.00 -20.09
C GLN A 702 21.36 -23.63 -20.99
N ASP A 703 21.75 -24.48 -21.93
CA ASP A 703 20.84 -25.37 -22.67
C ASP A 703 20.68 -26.72 -21.92
N ILE A 704 19.70 -27.54 -22.32
CA ILE A 704 19.38 -28.84 -21.70
C ILE A 704 20.59 -29.81 -21.71
N ASN A 705 21.60 -29.56 -22.55
CA ASN A 705 22.80 -30.38 -22.71
C ASN A 705 24.10 -29.74 -22.17
N GLY A 706 24.03 -28.61 -21.44
CA GLY A 706 25.19 -27.96 -20.81
C GLY A 706 26.21 -27.29 -21.75
N ARG A 707 25.87 -27.09 -23.03
CA ARG A 707 26.61 -26.33 -24.04
C ARG A 707 25.94 -24.98 -24.33
N SER A 708 26.31 -23.92 -23.61
CA SER A 708 25.89 -22.56 -24.01
C SER A 708 26.98 -21.84 -24.78
N SER A 709 26.67 -21.45 -26.02
CA SER A 709 27.42 -20.51 -26.84
C SER A 709 26.58 -19.27 -27.18
N VAL A 710 25.59 -18.94 -26.36
CA VAL A 710 24.63 -17.87 -26.65
C VAL A 710 25.16 -16.55 -26.11
N ASP A 711 25.29 -15.55 -26.99
CA ASP A 711 25.70 -14.20 -26.61
C ASP A 711 24.64 -13.53 -25.72
N THR A 712 24.95 -13.40 -24.43
CA THR A 712 24.15 -12.67 -23.43
C THR A 712 24.59 -11.24 -23.24
N SER A 713 25.58 -10.74 -24.01
CA SER A 713 26.07 -9.37 -23.84
C SER A 713 25.03 -8.33 -24.24
N VAL A 714 25.09 -7.17 -23.58
CA VAL A 714 24.31 -5.97 -23.89
C VAL A 714 25.28 -4.90 -24.40
N PRO A 715 25.00 -4.22 -25.52
CA PRO A 715 25.85 -3.13 -26.01
C PRO A 715 26.03 -2.03 -24.96
N SER A 716 27.27 -1.59 -24.73
CA SER A 716 27.58 -0.54 -23.74
C SER A 716 26.90 0.79 -24.06
N SER A 717 26.65 1.07 -25.35
CA SER A 717 25.90 2.24 -25.80
C SER A 717 24.46 2.28 -25.27
N TRP A 718 23.82 1.13 -25.04
CA TRP A 718 22.46 1.06 -24.50
C TRP A 718 22.43 1.36 -23.01
N LEU A 719 23.56 1.19 -22.31
CA LEU A 719 23.72 1.48 -20.88
C LEU A 719 24.07 2.95 -20.61
N ALA A 720 24.15 3.79 -21.64
CA ALA A 720 24.63 5.17 -21.55
C ALA A 720 23.56 6.20 -21.15
N SER A 721 22.40 5.76 -20.63
CA SER A 721 21.36 6.68 -20.16
C SER A 721 21.91 7.59 -19.04
N PRO A 722 21.84 8.94 -19.18
CA PRO A 722 22.45 9.86 -18.22
C PRO A 722 21.74 9.85 -16.85
N THR A 723 20.51 9.35 -16.80
CA THR A 723 19.72 9.21 -15.56
C THR A 723 19.85 7.82 -14.93
N GLY A 724 20.64 6.92 -15.55
CA GLY A 724 20.73 5.51 -15.16
C GLY A 724 19.49 4.69 -15.52
N GLY A 725 19.36 3.51 -14.94
CA GLY A 725 18.25 2.59 -15.20
C GLY A 725 18.34 1.31 -14.36
N VAL A 726 17.50 0.32 -14.69
CA VAL A 726 17.51 -1.02 -14.09
C VAL A 726 17.80 -2.06 -15.18
N ALA A 727 18.64 -3.04 -14.85
CA ALA A 727 18.87 -4.23 -15.67
C ALA A 727 18.49 -5.48 -14.86
N ILE A 728 17.74 -6.39 -15.47
CA ILE A 728 17.22 -7.61 -14.83
C ILE A 728 17.63 -8.81 -15.67
N GLU A 729 18.29 -9.77 -15.04
CA GLU A 729 18.54 -11.11 -15.59
C GLU A 729 17.52 -12.07 -14.95
N VAL A 730 16.84 -12.87 -15.77
CA VAL A 730 15.73 -13.73 -15.33
C VAL A 730 16.03 -15.20 -15.53
#